data_AF-A0ABC9B3D8-F1
#
_entry.id   AF-A0ABC9B3D8-F1
#
_cell.length_a   1.000
_cell.length_b   1.000
_cell.length_c   1.000
_cell.angle_alpha   90.00
_cell.angle_beta   90.00
_cell.angle_gamma   90.00
#
_symmetry.space_group_name_H-M   'P 1'
#
loop_
_entity.id
_entity.type
_entity.pdbx_description
1 polymer ?
#
loop_
_entity_poly.entity_id
_entity_poly.type
_entity_poly.pdbx_seq_one_letter_code
_entity_poly.pdbx_strand_id
1 'polypeptide(L)'
;MDHGGAECDPESMVRRGTAAGAGEDGGGASDRKTCAADPSEKIINYYVLILTVVLIIVRGLGVLAFAWSTVVLLGGFVQLIHRIDFWFITVISFAQTARIFDASADEQYLYLVDLLSRAVSTALSRIRNKQSATTSGADGFACSATKSPIKIFFTVLLVLIFPLFNIVVSSLRLRNKDFGNERNERPGVMIFYSLALSQGVLYLLWFILEKLKSLAVYKFDDKNLGLDRKYIEKYLKDTRSKCLKDLSATEGRNLIAYASGLLDSDHKDKYLAGAEILNHLISKDKLPNEELIRSSRKRIQKLVLMLSWRDKDYQDVRLLAAKIVLHVAGNISISQFPGTLESVSALIQPSESETYHVLFHSKFEQHIQEDVKRSTVESELIVKGLEILDKLDKDRNNALEILRADALLEDILAWICSKPFIRDREQVKWVDIVRLSFSVLARLASLGGQSAERLRRKIHFELYPSWVPHYAIYPKIQQLAIETYSHAFAMDKVGDESSGSPGSGKNEPDMKRKKFVEVVINLFLNREKGQARSTPVLPEVRKEAGEALTKLCVYPMNCHCLKLLDAASFLEVLLLSDELILYRALAADILKRFYAHRQATLTGFQSVLNKVLNLLVQLYPEMETSRSDGGVHGDNNNVTGISQTADQVSSSQQDNDEEHHARLEAALVRMLYDMHCNTTGNSFARMIEADRPAGFDFVVLLKRLIDKNSRIGTSAYHLEAVKRTGLLILSMIKSDREGIAMVKKIKHEKIMDSLSRASEDMSGADSRTLFVQNHQRGARAVESLAILVEKMKEKLNE
;
A
#
# COMPACT_ATOMS: atom_id res chain seq x y z
N MET A 1 44.77 -46.16 16.97
CA MET A 1 44.95 -46.02 15.51
C MET A 1 44.46 -44.64 15.12
N ASP A 2 45.18 -43.54 15.36
CA ASP A 2 46.64 -43.23 15.25
C ASP A 2 47.00 -42.72 13.84
N HIS A 3 47.82 -41.67 13.64
CA HIS A 3 48.20 -40.56 14.54
C HIS A 3 48.89 -39.45 13.72
N GLY A 4 48.91 -38.22 14.26
CA GLY A 4 49.88 -37.16 13.89
C GLY A 4 49.53 -36.37 12.61
N GLY A 5 50.03 -35.14 12.43
CA GLY A 5 50.74 -34.24 13.37
C GLY A 5 50.55 -32.80 12.89
N ALA A 6 50.23 -31.81 13.71
CA ALA A 6 50.91 -31.33 14.92
C ALA A 6 52.15 -30.47 14.60
N GLU A 7 51.94 -29.15 14.60
CA GLU A 7 52.95 -28.21 15.10
C GLU A 7 52.26 -26.97 15.68
N CYS A 8 52.55 -26.70 16.94
CA CYS A 8 52.24 -25.47 17.67
C CYS A 8 53.52 -25.11 18.44
N ASP A 9 53.80 -23.81 18.60
CA ASP A 9 54.17 -23.33 19.94
C ASP A 9 53.90 -21.81 20.06
N PRO A 10 53.76 -21.28 21.29
CA PRO A 10 53.23 -19.93 21.54
C PRO A 10 54.29 -18.96 22.08
N GLU A 11 53.92 -17.68 22.23
CA GLU A 11 54.38 -16.96 23.42
C GLU A 11 53.33 -15.99 24.00
N SER A 12 53.31 -15.95 25.32
CA SER A 12 52.54 -15.03 26.17
C SER A 12 53.56 -14.09 26.88
N MET A 13 53.27 -13.06 27.68
CA MET A 13 52.12 -12.74 28.54
C MET A 13 52.27 -11.30 29.14
N VAL A 14 51.33 -10.88 29.98
CA VAL A 14 51.51 -9.93 31.13
C VAL A 14 51.74 -8.42 30.84
N ARG A 15 50.63 -7.65 30.93
CA ARG A 15 50.31 -6.58 31.94
C ARG A 15 48.94 -5.97 31.56
N ARG A 16 47.86 -5.90 32.37
CA ARG A 16 47.64 -5.53 33.79
C ARG A 16 48.38 -4.23 34.17
N GLY A 17 47.74 -3.10 34.46
CA GLY A 17 46.32 -2.67 34.47
C GLY A 17 46.29 -1.14 34.74
N THR A 18 45.21 -0.42 35.07
CA THR A 18 43.76 -0.68 35.36
C THR A 18 42.99 0.64 34.98
N ALA A 19 41.70 0.94 35.23
CA ALA A 19 40.65 0.36 36.07
C ALA A 19 39.21 0.76 35.61
N ALA A 20 38.23 -0.07 35.99
CA ALA A 20 36.90 0.27 36.52
C ALA A 20 36.07 1.44 35.94
N GLY A 21 35.10 1.08 35.09
CA GLY A 21 33.88 1.83 34.79
C GLY A 21 32.79 0.84 34.33
N ALA A 22 31.56 0.96 34.82
CA ALA A 22 30.52 -0.07 34.65
C ALA A 22 29.46 0.30 33.61
N GLY A 23 28.70 -0.71 33.15
CA GLY A 23 27.51 -0.53 32.29
C GLY A 23 27.64 -1.24 30.96
N GLU A 24 26.90 -2.34 30.80
CA GLU A 24 26.82 -3.10 29.56
C GLU A 24 26.08 -2.29 28.48
N ASP A 25 26.65 -2.17 27.28
CA ASP A 25 25.88 -1.85 26.08
C ASP A 25 26.39 -2.74 24.94
N GLY A 26 25.68 -3.86 24.75
CA GLY A 26 26.05 -4.97 23.86
C GLY A 26 25.86 -4.64 22.38
N GLY A 27 26.55 -3.62 21.89
CA GLY A 27 26.47 -3.09 20.52
C GLY A 27 26.99 -4.05 19.45
N GLY A 28 26.26 -5.13 19.20
CA GLY A 28 26.53 -6.06 18.10
C GLY A 28 26.56 -5.31 16.76
N ALA A 29 27.70 -5.38 16.07
CA ALA A 29 27.95 -4.69 14.80
C ALA A 29 27.18 -5.36 13.65
N SER A 30 25.85 -5.23 13.66
CA SER A 30 24.99 -5.60 12.54
C SER A 30 25.28 -4.69 11.34
N ASP A 31 25.55 -5.29 10.18
CA ASP A 31 25.88 -4.58 8.95
C ASP A 31 24.89 -3.44 8.65
N ARG A 32 25.38 -2.21 8.68
CA ARG A 32 24.66 -1.07 8.09
C ARG A 32 24.69 -1.19 6.57
N LYS A 33 23.83 -2.05 6.03
CA LYS A 33 23.39 -1.99 4.62
C LYS A 33 22.61 -0.70 4.40
N THR A 34 23.33 0.42 4.30
CA THR A 34 22.84 1.66 3.75
C THR A 34 22.34 1.39 2.33
N CYS A 35 21.20 1.98 1.95
CA CYS A 35 20.73 1.86 0.58
C CYS A 35 21.82 2.34 -0.37
N ALA A 36 22.19 1.49 -1.32
CA ALA A 36 23.23 1.81 -2.29
C ALA A 36 22.72 2.96 -3.16
N ALA A 37 23.26 4.16 -2.93
CA ALA A 37 22.87 5.38 -3.65
C ALA A 37 22.81 5.15 -5.16
N ASP A 38 21.84 5.79 -5.80
CA ASP A 38 21.58 5.69 -7.24
C ASP A 38 22.87 5.99 -8.03
N PRO A 39 23.15 5.32 -9.17
CA PRO A 39 24.33 5.63 -9.99
C PRO A 39 24.51 7.13 -10.28
N SER A 40 23.43 7.89 -10.44
CA SER A 40 23.45 9.36 -10.60
C SER A 40 23.81 10.13 -9.31
N GLU A 41 23.33 9.67 -8.15
CA GLU A 41 23.69 10.24 -6.83
C GLU A 41 25.16 10.00 -6.52
N LYS A 42 25.67 8.80 -6.83
CA LYS A 42 27.10 8.47 -6.71
C LYS A 42 27.96 9.42 -7.55
N ILE A 43 27.55 9.70 -8.80
CA ILE A 43 28.24 10.66 -9.68
C ILE A 43 28.23 12.07 -9.06
N ILE A 44 27.09 12.56 -8.56
CA ILE A 44 27.01 13.93 -8.05
C ILE A 44 27.71 14.10 -6.68
N ASN A 45 27.70 13.06 -5.84
CA ASN A 45 28.45 13.03 -4.57
C ASN A 45 29.96 12.95 -4.82
N TYR A 46 30.41 12.15 -5.79
CA TYR A 46 31.81 12.08 -6.20
C TYR A 46 32.30 13.41 -6.81
N TYR A 47 31.45 14.09 -7.58
CA TYR A 47 31.72 15.46 -8.05
C TYR A 47 31.89 16.46 -6.89
N VAL A 48 31.04 16.41 -5.86
CA VAL A 48 31.19 17.25 -4.65
C VAL A 48 32.43 16.87 -3.85
N LEU A 49 32.79 15.58 -3.79
CA LEU A 49 34.03 15.11 -3.16
C LEU A 49 35.26 15.70 -3.86
N ILE A 50 35.37 15.62 -5.19
CA ILE A 50 36.46 16.24 -5.96
C ILE A 50 36.51 17.75 -5.71
N LEU A 51 35.38 18.45 -5.84
CA LEU A 51 35.29 19.89 -5.62
C LEU A 51 35.75 20.30 -4.21
N THR A 52 35.50 19.44 -3.21
CA THR A 52 35.92 19.65 -1.82
C THR A 52 37.40 19.33 -1.61
N VAL A 53 37.91 18.21 -2.15
CA VAL A 53 39.32 17.81 -2.08
C VAL A 53 40.23 18.85 -2.71
N VAL A 54 39.91 19.35 -3.91
CA VAL A 54 40.73 20.38 -4.58
C VAL A 54 40.78 21.66 -3.74
N LEU A 55 39.66 22.07 -3.13
CA LEU A 55 39.63 23.24 -2.24
C LEU A 55 40.46 23.03 -0.96
N ILE A 56 40.44 21.84 -0.37
CA ILE A 56 41.28 21.49 0.79
C ILE A 56 42.77 21.53 0.41
N ILE A 57 43.15 21.05 -0.78
CA ILE A 57 44.53 21.12 -1.27
C ILE A 57 44.96 22.57 -1.52
N VAL A 58 44.10 23.41 -2.14
CA VAL A 58 44.36 24.85 -2.34
C VAL A 58 44.56 25.58 -1.01
N ARG A 59 43.81 25.21 0.03
CA ARG A 59 44.00 25.72 1.40
C ARG A 59 45.33 25.28 2.01
N GLY A 60 45.64 23.99 1.95
CA GLY A 60 46.90 23.43 2.45
C GLY A 60 48.12 24.06 1.78
N LEU A 61 48.09 24.23 0.45
CA LEU A 61 49.15 24.89 -0.30
C LEU A 61 49.28 26.38 0.05
N GLY A 62 48.18 27.09 0.34
CA GLY A 62 48.22 28.49 0.78
C GLY A 62 48.87 28.66 2.14
N VAL A 63 48.51 27.80 3.10
CA VAL A 63 49.13 27.76 4.44
C VAL A 63 50.61 27.38 4.33
N LEU A 64 50.96 26.39 3.48
CA LEU A 64 52.33 25.96 3.26
C LEU A 64 53.18 27.02 2.55
N ALA A 65 52.63 27.72 1.55
CA ALA A 65 53.30 28.84 0.88
C ALA A 65 53.56 30.01 1.84
N PHE A 66 52.61 30.32 2.73
CA PHE A 66 52.79 31.33 3.79
C PHE A 66 53.83 30.90 4.84
N ALA A 67 53.77 29.66 5.31
CA ALA A 67 54.79 29.14 6.24
C ALA A 67 56.19 29.17 5.59
N TRP A 68 56.30 28.75 4.32
CA TRP A 68 57.56 28.75 3.60
C TRP A 68 58.07 30.16 3.29
N SER A 69 57.19 31.14 3.04
CA SER A 69 57.64 32.52 2.89
C SER A 69 58.15 33.14 4.19
N THR A 70 57.66 32.72 5.36
CA THR A 70 58.29 33.13 6.64
C THR A 70 59.67 32.51 6.82
N VAL A 71 59.92 31.29 6.34
CA VAL A 71 61.29 30.70 6.29
C VAL A 71 62.19 31.53 5.37
N VAL A 72 61.70 31.94 4.21
CA VAL A 72 62.47 32.74 3.23
C VAL A 72 62.68 34.20 3.69
N LEU A 73 61.69 34.82 4.34
CA LEU A 73 61.73 36.24 4.75
C LEU A 73 62.22 36.50 6.19
N LEU A 74 62.22 35.50 7.08
CA LEU A 74 62.79 35.64 8.44
C LEU A 74 64.00 34.72 8.70
N GLY A 75 64.22 33.68 7.88
CA GLY A 75 65.40 32.80 7.96
C GLY A 75 66.70 33.41 7.41
N GLY A 76 66.86 34.73 7.46
CA GLY A 76 68.09 35.44 7.08
C GLY A 76 68.27 35.80 5.60
N PHE A 77 67.59 35.11 4.67
CA PHE A 77 67.82 35.28 3.22
C PHE A 77 67.46 36.66 2.63
N VAL A 78 66.76 37.54 3.37
CA VAL A 78 66.32 38.88 2.89
C VAL A 78 67.47 39.77 2.38
N GLN A 79 68.70 39.58 2.87
CA GLN A 79 69.86 40.35 2.40
C GLN A 79 70.48 39.79 1.09
N LEU A 80 70.14 38.56 0.72
CA LEU A 80 70.64 37.85 -0.47
C LEU A 80 69.63 37.94 -1.63
N ILE A 81 68.34 37.87 -1.30
CA ILE A 81 67.22 37.86 -2.24
C ILE A 81 67.16 39.16 -3.06
N HIS A 82 67.01 39.02 -4.38
CA HIS A 82 66.81 40.17 -5.27
C HIS A 82 65.55 40.97 -4.89
N ARG A 83 65.66 42.30 -4.94
CA ARG A 83 64.61 43.27 -4.58
C ARG A 83 63.24 42.99 -5.24
N ILE A 84 63.23 42.37 -6.43
CA ILE A 84 62.03 41.99 -7.18
C ILE A 84 61.29 40.83 -6.48
N ASP A 85 62.02 39.77 -6.10
CA ASP A 85 61.43 38.62 -5.41
C ASP A 85 60.95 38.98 -4.02
N PHE A 86 61.69 39.82 -3.27
CA PHE A 86 61.25 40.32 -1.97
C PHE A 86 59.83 40.91 -2.04
N TRP A 87 59.55 41.76 -3.03
CA TRP A 87 58.21 42.33 -3.23
C TRP A 87 57.17 41.30 -3.64
N PHE A 88 57.48 40.40 -4.59
CA PHE A 88 56.54 39.36 -5.00
C PHE A 88 56.20 38.39 -3.86
N ILE A 89 57.21 37.87 -3.15
CA ILE A 89 57.03 36.98 -2.00
C ILE A 89 56.21 37.69 -0.93
N THR A 90 56.50 38.96 -0.61
CA THR A 90 55.74 39.74 0.38
C THR A 90 54.28 39.94 -0.02
N VAL A 91 54.01 40.38 -1.26
CA VAL A 91 52.64 40.59 -1.77
C VAL A 91 51.84 39.29 -1.80
N ILE A 92 52.44 38.19 -2.27
CA ILE A 92 51.79 36.88 -2.31
C ILE A 92 51.52 36.37 -0.89
N SER A 93 52.46 36.55 0.04
CA SER A 93 52.28 36.17 1.45
C SER A 93 51.15 36.93 2.12
N PHE A 94 51.11 38.26 1.95
CA PHE A 94 50.05 39.11 2.49
C PHE A 94 48.67 38.70 1.97
N ALA A 95 48.58 38.25 0.72
CA ALA A 95 47.35 37.72 0.14
C ALA A 95 46.92 36.36 0.72
N GLN A 96 47.86 35.49 1.13
CA GLN A 96 47.53 34.29 1.91
C GLN A 96 47.02 34.68 3.30
N THR A 97 47.68 35.63 3.99
CA THR A 97 47.26 36.12 5.32
C THR A 97 45.86 36.75 5.28
N ALA A 98 45.57 37.52 4.22
CA ALA A 98 44.26 38.08 3.94
C ALA A 98 43.22 37.05 3.48
N ARG A 99 43.58 35.76 3.40
CA ARG A 99 42.72 34.62 3.05
C ARG A 99 41.92 34.82 1.75
N ILE A 100 42.55 35.45 0.74
CA ILE A 100 41.88 35.81 -0.52
C ILE A 100 41.31 34.56 -1.22
N PHE A 101 42.03 33.43 -1.18
CA PHE A 101 41.58 32.14 -1.72
C PHE A 101 40.44 31.45 -0.93
N ASP A 102 40.22 31.81 0.34
CA ASP A 102 39.07 31.34 1.12
C ASP A 102 37.84 32.20 0.90
N ALA A 103 38.02 33.53 0.97
CA ALA A 103 36.94 34.49 0.76
C ALA A 103 36.36 34.35 -0.67
N SER A 104 37.20 34.04 -1.65
CA SER A 104 36.77 33.75 -3.03
C SER A 104 36.06 32.41 -3.20
N ALA A 105 36.20 31.49 -2.25
CA ALA A 105 35.53 30.19 -2.22
C ALA A 105 34.22 30.18 -1.41
N ASP A 106 33.86 31.31 -0.78
CA ASP A 106 32.58 31.53 -0.09
C ASP A 106 31.46 31.82 -1.10
N GLU A 107 30.30 31.20 -0.90
CA GLU A 107 29.13 31.36 -1.76
C GLU A 107 28.57 32.79 -1.76
N GLN A 108 28.74 33.57 -0.67
CA GLN A 108 28.32 34.98 -0.67
C GLN A 108 29.11 35.80 -1.70
N TYR A 109 30.41 35.54 -1.81
CA TYR A 109 31.27 36.19 -2.79
C TYR A 109 31.03 35.63 -4.21
N LEU A 110 30.83 34.32 -4.37
CA LEU A 110 30.49 33.73 -5.68
C LEU A 110 29.16 34.26 -6.23
N TYR A 111 28.17 34.51 -5.38
CA TYR A 111 26.91 35.14 -5.77
C TYR A 111 27.12 36.61 -6.21
N LEU A 112 27.91 37.39 -5.46
CA LEU A 112 28.28 38.76 -5.84
C LEU A 112 29.08 38.82 -7.15
N VAL A 113 30.02 37.88 -7.36
CA VAL A 113 30.73 37.69 -8.64
C VAL A 113 29.75 37.41 -9.77
N ASP A 114 28.78 36.51 -9.57
CA ASP A 114 27.80 36.17 -10.61
C ASP A 114 26.89 37.37 -10.95
N LEU A 115 26.36 38.06 -9.93
CA LEU A 115 25.54 39.26 -10.06
C LEU A 115 26.30 40.40 -10.79
N LEU A 116 27.55 40.67 -10.41
CA LEU A 116 28.39 41.66 -11.08
C LEU A 116 28.75 41.22 -12.51
N SER A 117 29.02 39.93 -12.74
CA SER A 117 29.31 39.42 -14.08
C SER A 117 28.10 39.57 -15.03
N ARG A 118 26.87 39.36 -14.53
CA ARG A 118 25.62 39.65 -15.28
C ARG A 118 25.43 41.14 -15.56
N ALA A 119 25.69 42.01 -14.57
CA ALA A 119 25.62 43.45 -14.75
C ALA A 119 26.63 43.94 -15.80
N VAL A 120 27.88 43.44 -15.74
CA VAL A 120 28.94 43.72 -16.72
C VAL A 120 28.62 43.14 -18.09
N SER A 121 28.08 41.91 -18.21
CA SER A 121 27.69 41.33 -19.50
C SER A 121 26.52 42.09 -20.14
N THR A 122 25.60 42.62 -19.34
CA THR A 122 24.49 43.47 -19.80
C THR A 122 24.97 44.87 -20.18
N ALA A 123 25.98 45.41 -19.50
CA ALA A 123 26.63 46.66 -19.91
C ALA A 123 27.43 46.49 -21.21
N LEU A 124 28.21 45.40 -21.34
CA LEU A 124 28.99 45.08 -22.54
C LEU A 124 28.09 44.75 -23.73
N SER A 125 26.95 44.06 -23.54
CA SER A 125 26.00 43.82 -24.63
C SER A 125 25.30 45.12 -25.07
N ARG A 126 24.97 46.02 -24.13
CA ARG A 126 24.49 47.37 -24.45
C ARG A 126 25.54 48.19 -25.20
N ILE A 127 26.81 48.17 -24.80
CA ILE A 127 27.91 48.87 -25.50
C ILE A 127 28.11 48.29 -26.91
N ARG A 128 28.12 46.96 -27.05
CA ARG A 128 28.25 46.27 -28.35
C ARG A 128 27.09 46.60 -29.28
N ASN A 129 25.84 46.66 -28.77
CA ASN A 129 24.69 47.10 -29.56
C ASN A 129 24.68 48.63 -29.81
N LYS A 130 25.40 49.44 -29.01
CA LYS A 130 25.56 50.88 -29.27
C LYS A 130 26.62 51.16 -30.34
N GLN A 131 27.54 50.24 -30.63
CA GLN A 131 28.42 50.33 -31.82
C GLN A 131 27.67 50.16 -33.16
N SER A 132 26.44 49.64 -33.15
CA SER A 132 25.52 49.69 -34.30
C SER A 132 24.57 50.89 -34.29
N ALA A 133 24.71 51.83 -33.34
CA ALA A 133 23.82 53.00 -33.22
C ALA A 133 24.50 54.21 -32.54
N THR A 134 25.24 55.00 -33.33
CA THR A 134 25.32 56.45 -33.12
C THR A 134 23.93 57.05 -33.41
N THR A 135 23.40 58.04 -32.69
CA THR A 135 24.03 59.16 -31.96
C THR A 135 23.30 59.53 -30.66
N SER A 136 23.91 60.47 -29.90
CA SER A 136 23.26 61.34 -28.91
C SER A 136 22.75 60.68 -27.60
N GLY A 137 22.24 61.54 -26.70
CA GLY A 137 21.71 61.21 -25.38
C GLY A 137 22.78 61.13 -24.28
N ALA A 138 23.12 62.28 -23.71
CA ALA A 138 23.86 62.38 -22.46
C ALA A 138 22.91 62.83 -21.34
N ASP A 139 22.51 61.91 -20.47
CA ASP A 139 21.75 62.20 -19.25
C ASP A 139 22.36 61.45 -18.06
N GLY A 140 22.51 62.15 -16.94
CA GLY A 140 23.26 61.66 -15.79
C GLY A 140 22.40 60.90 -14.79
N PHE A 141 22.63 59.59 -14.62
CA PHE A 141 22.01 58.83 -13.54
C PHE A 141 22.90 58.78 -12.29
N ALA A 142 22.86 59.86 -11.50
CA ALA A 142 23.61 60.00 -10.26
C ALA A 142 23.03 59.11 -9.13
N CYS A 143 23.37 57.82 -9.11
CA CYS A 143 22.94 56.90 -8.06
C CYS A 143 23.81 57.02 -6.79
N SER A 144 23.43 57.92 -5.88
CA SER A 144 24.09 58.19 -4.60
C SER A 144 23.80 57.12 -3.52
N ALA A 145 24.09 55.84 -3.81
CA ALA A 145 23.80 54.70 -2.93
C ALA A 145 25.05 54.05 -2.31
N THR A 146 25.58 54.68 -1.25
CA THR A 146 26.63 54.18 -0.33
C THR A 146 28.06 54.05 -0.90
N LYS A 147 29.06 54.03 0.00
CA LYS A 147 30.48 53.69 -0.30
C LYS A 147 30.75 52.17 -0.33
N SER A 148 29.69 51.34 -0.43
CA SER A 148 29.76 49.88 -0.35
C SER A 148 30.02 49.17 -1.68
N PRO A 149 29.24 49.41 -2.78
CA PRO A 149 29.38 48.62 -4.00
C PRO A 149 30.75 48.79 -4.68
N ILE A 150 31.39 49.95 -4.54
CA ILE A 150 32.76 50.19 -5.03
C ILE A 150 33.76 49.31 -4.27
N LYS A 151 33.67 49.22 -2.94
CA LYS A 151 34.53 48.34 -2.13
C LYS A 151 34.31 46.87 -2.49
N ILE A 152 33.06 46.45 -2.66
CA ILE A 152 32.71 45.09 -3.07
C ILE A 152 33.27 44.79 -4.47
N PHE A 153 33.08 45.71 -5.44
CA PHE A 153 33.60 45.57 -6.80
C PHE A 153 35.12 45.46 -6.84
N PHE A 154 35.85 46.33 -6.14
CA PHE A 154 37.32 46.22 -6.05
C PHE A 154 37.78 44.95 -5.34
N THR A 155 37.07 44.50 -4.29
CA THR A 155 37.38 43.24 -3.59
C THR A 155 37.17 42.05 -4.53
N VAL A 156 36.06 42.02 -5.27
CA VAL A 156 35.73 40.98 -6.27
C VAL A 156 36.73 40.98 -7.43
N LEU A 157 37.11 42.16 -7.94
CA LEU A 157 38.08 42.31 -9.02
C LEU A 157 39.47 41.81 -8.58
N LEU A 158 39.91 42.18 -7.38
CA LEU A 158 41.16 41.74 -6.79
C LEU A 158 41.15 40.22 -6.54
N VAL A 159 40.03 39.67 -6.04
CA VAL A 159 39.81 38.22 -5.87
C VAL A 159 39.92 37.43 -7.19
N LEU A 160 39.47 37.96 -8.31
CA LEU A 160 39.54 37.28 -9.61
C LEU A 160 40.90 37.45 -10.31
N ILE A 161 41.53 38.63 -10.17
CA ILE A 161 42.84 38.91 -10.78
C ILE A 161 43.98 38.26 -9.99
N PHE A 162 43.91 38.21 -8.65
CA PHE A 162 45.02 37.75 -7.83
C PHE A 162 45.47 36.30 -8.12
N PRO A 163 44.58 35.30 -8.31
CA PRO A 163 44.99 33.95 -8.72
C PRO A 163 45.73 33.93 -10.07
N LEU A 164 45.28 34.73 -11.04
CA LEU A 164 45.94 34.86 -12.36
C LEU A 164 47.31 35.52 -12.23
N PHE A 165 47.41 36.59 -11.44
CA PHE A 165 48.68 37.23 -11.08
C PHE A 165 49.65 36.24 -10.43
N ASN A 166 49.17 35.42 -9.49
CA ASN A 166 49.97 34.42 -8.79
C ASN A 166 50.55 33.37 -9.76
N ILE A 167 49.73 32.88 -10.71
CA ILE A 167 50.17 31.96 -11.77
C ILE A 167 51.20 32.64 -12.69
N VAL A 168 50.91 33.85 -13.18
CA VAL A 168 51.77 34.56 -14.16
C VAL A 168 53.12 34.91 -13.54
N VAL A 169 53.14 35.51 -12.35
CA VAL A 169 54.39 35.85 -11.64
C VAL A 169 55.20 34.59 -11.34
N SER A 170 54.60 33.58 -10.73
CA SER A 170 55.31 32.36 -10.36
C SER A 170 55.84 31.59 -11.59
N SER A 171 55.08 31.57 -12.69
CA SER A 171 55.53 30.97 -13.95
C SER A 171 56.68 31.74 -14.60
N LEU A 172 56.62 33.07 -14.61
CA LEU A 172 57.68 33.92 -15.16
C LEU A 172 58.96 33.81 -14.36
N ARG A 173 58.89 33.82 -13.02
CA ARG A 173 60.07 33.57 -12.17
C ARG A 173 60.58 32.13 -12.39
N LEU A 174 59.78 31.08 -12.19
CA LEU A 174 60.24 29.69 -12.37
C LEU A 174 60.84 29.37 -13.76
N ARG A 175 60.42 30.09 -14.82
CA ARG A 175 61.04 30.00 -16.15
C ARG A 175 62.40 30.70 -16.24
N ASN A 176 62.51 31.92 -15.73
CA ASN A 176 63.71 32.74 -15.86
C ASN A 176 64.85 32.30 -14.91
N LYS A 177 64.51 31.74 -13.74
CA LYS A 177 65.43 31.14 -12.74
C LYS A 177 66.52 32.08 -12.19
N ASP A 178 66.32 33.39 -12.27
CA ASP A 178 67.21 34.47 -11.83
C ASP A 178 67.09 34.81 -10.32
N PHE A 179 66.97 33.80 -9.44
CA PHE A 179 66.81 34.01 -7.99
C PHE A 179 67.94 33.33 -7.24
N GLY A 180 68.67 34.13 -6.48
CA GLY A 180 69.68 33.70 -5.55
C GLY A 180 70.98 33.18 -6.16
N ASN A 181 72.08 33.67 -5.62
CA ASN A 181 73.43 33.18 -5.96
C ASN A 181 73.91 32.11 -4.97
N GLU A 182 73.31 32.01 -3.78
CA GLU A 182 73.76 31.07 -2.75
C GLU A 182 73.11 29.69 -2.82
N ARG A 183 73.87 28.70 -2.31
CA ARG A 183 73.59 27.26 -2.45
C ARG A 183 72.22 26.82 -1.90
N ASN A 184 71.73 27.51 -0.87
CA ASN A 184 70.48 27.18 -0.16
C ASN A 184 69.34 28.16 -0.45
N GLU A 185 69.66 29.39 -0.87
CA GLU A 185 68.70 30.47 -1.14
C GLU A 185 67.85 30.16 -2.38
N ARG A 186 68.50 29.83 -3.50
CA ARG A 186 67.87 29.53 -4.79
C ARG A 186 66.86 28.37 -4.72
N PRO A 187 67.16 27.23 -4.05
CA PRO A 187 66.14 26.21 -3.74
C PRO A 187 64.97 26.74 -2.92
N GLY A 188 65.22 27.57 -1.90
CA GLY A 188 64.17 28.14 -1.04
C GLY A 188 63.16 28.98 -1.81
N VAL A 189 63.64 29.90 -2.65
CA VAL A 189 62.78 30.74 -3.50
C VAL A 189 62.08 29.92 -4.59
N MET A 190 62.75 28.92 -5.16
CA MET A 190 62.14 27.99 -6.12
C MET A 190 60.98 27.19 -5.51
N ILE A 191 61.13 26.69 -4.28
CA ILE A 191 60.04 25.99 -3.56
C ILE A 191 58.86 26.95 -3.34
N PHE A 192 59.09 28.20 -2.89
CA PHE A 192 58.02 29.18 -2.72
C PHE A 192 57.19 29.38 -3.98
N TYR A 193 57.83 29.68 -5.12
CA TYR A 193 57.11 29.90 -6.37
C TYR A 193 56.45 28.63 -6.91
N SER A 194 57.00 27.44 -6.63
CA SER A 194 56.32 26.18 -6.98
C SER A 194 55.01 26.00 -6.21
N LEU A 195 54.98 26.28 -4.91
CA LEU A 195 53.78 26.23 -4.08
C LEU A 195 52.73 27.25 -4.54
N ALA A 196 53.15 28.50 -4.78
CA ALA A 196 52.27 29.57 -5.24
C ALA A 196 51.67 29.28 -6.64
N LEU A 197 52.47 28.71 -7.56
CA LEU A 197 52.00 28.28 -8.88
C LEU A 197 50.99 27.12 -8.76
N SER A 198 51.33 26.06 -8.02
CA SER A 198 50.44 24.90 -7.83
C SER A 198 49.12 25.31 -7.19
N GLN A 199 49.14 26.19 -6.18
CA GLN A 199 47.93 26.72 -5.56
C GLN A 199 47.07 27.50 -6.57
N GLY A 200 47.68 28.40 -7.35
CA GLY A 200 46.96 29.19 -8.36
C GLY A 200 46.30 28.32 -9.44
N VAL A 201 47.03 27.33 -9.96
CA VAL A 201 46.51 26.39 -10.98
C VAL A 201 45.38 25.52 -10.42
N LEU A 202 45.52 24.98 -9.20
CA LEU A 202 44.47 24.20 -8.56
C LEU A 202 43.25 25.06 -8.18
N TYR A 203 43.44 26.33 -7.84
CA TYR A 203 42.34 27.27 -7.64
C TYR A 203 41.59 27.57 -8.95
N LEU A 204 42.28 27.74 -10.09
CA LEU A 204 41.62 27.85 -11.40
C LEU A 204 40.81 26.58 -11.72
N LEU A 205 41.38 25.39 -11.49
CA LEU A 205 40.67 24.13 -11.67
C LEU A 205 39.41 24.06 -10.79
N TRP A 206 39.52 24.42 -9.51
CA TRP A 206 38.38 24.49 -8.60
C TRP A 206 37.30 25.49 -9.08
N PHE A 207 37.69 26.68 -9.53
CA PHE A 207 36.77 27.71 -10.03
C PHE A 207 36.06 27.29 -11.32
N ILE A 208 36.76 26.61 -12.23
CA ILE A 208 36.18 26.03 -13.45
C ILE A 208 35.17 24.93 -13.07
N LEU A 209 35.52 24.05 -12.13
CA LEU A 209 34.61 23.03 -11.62
C LEU A 209 33.35 23.64 -11.00
N GLU A 210 33.46 24.65 -10.12
CA GLU A 210 32.31 25.33 -9.50
C GLU A 210 31.41 26.00 -10.56
N LYS A 211 31.95 26.56 -11.64
CA LYS A 211 31.13 27.09 -12.74
C LYS A 211 30.45 25.99 -13.58
N LEU A 212 31.04 24.79 -13.68
CA LEU A 212 30.44 23.61 -14.33
C LEU A 212 29.37 22.89 -13.47
N LYS A 213 29.21 23.28 -12.19
CA LYS A 213 28.18 22.75 -11.27
C LYS A 213 26.76 22.77 -11.84
N SER A 214 26.43 23.80 -12.62
CA SER A 214 25.14 23.92 -13.30
C SER A 214 24.87 22.79 -14.30
N LEU A 215 25.90 22.32 -15.01
CA LEU A 215 25.83 21.19 -15.94
C LEU A 215 25.76 19.84 -15.20
N ALA A 216 26.43 19.72 -14.06
CA ALA A 216 26.33 18.54 -13.19
C ALA A 216 24.92 18.40 -12.60
N VAL A 217 24.35 19.51 -12.11
CA VAL A 217 22.96 19.58 -11.61
C VAL A 217 21.95 19.28 -12.71
N TYR A 218 22.10 19.87 -13.90
CA TYR A 218 21.22 19.61 -15.05
C TYR A 218 21.23 18.13 -15.46
N LYS A 219 22.41 17.51 -15.59
CA LYS A 219 22.55 16.08 -15.92
C LYS A 219 22.02 15.11 -14.86
N PHE A 220 21.80 15.58 -13.63
CA PHE A 220 21.20 14.80 -12.56
C PHE A 220 19.68 14.92 -12.54
N ASP A 221 19.15 16.14 -12.75
CA ASP A 221 17.72 16.38 -12.80
C ASP A 221 17.06 15.69 -14.02
N ASP A 222 17.61 15.98 -15.21
CA ASP A 222 17.22 15.45 -16.53
C ASP A 222 17.12 13.91 -16.55
N LYS A 223 18.04 13.24 -15.85
CA LYS A 223 18.12 11.79 -15.83
C LYS A 223 17.26 11.11 -14.78
N ASN A 224 16.87 11.80 -13.70
CA ASN A 224 16.43 11.07 -12.52
C ASN A 224 15.14 11.52 -11.85
N LEU A 225 14.80 12.81 -11.81
CA LEU A 225 13.75 13.30 -10.90
C LEU A 225 12.77 14.32 -11.52
N GLY A 226 13.25 15.35 -12.21
CA GLY A 226 12.41 16.52 -12.52
C GLY A 226 12.03 17.28 -11.24
N LEU A 227 12.98 17.45 -10.33
CA LEU A 227 12.86 18.23 -9.10
C LEU A 227 13.21 19.69 -9.41
N ASP A 228 12.63 20.67 -8.69
CA ASP A 228 13.17 22.03 -8.75
C ASP A 228 14.66 22.00 -8.37
N ARG A 229 15.49 22.45 -9.32
CA ARG A 229 16.93 22.64 -9.23
C ARG A 229 17.39 23.21 -7.89
N LYS A 230 16.59 24.08 -7.27
CA LYS A 230 16.76 24.64 -5.91
C LYS A 230 16.98 23.57 -4.83
N TYR A 231 16.29 22.42 -4.90
CA TYR A 231 16.45 21.31 -3.94
C TYR A 231 17.76 20.58 -4.15
N ILE A 232 18.16 20.36 -5.41
CA ILE A 232 19.43 19.72 -5.76
C ILE A 232 20.60 20.62 -5.35
N GLU A 233 20.53 21.93 -5.59
CA GLU A 233 21.56 22.88 -5.14
C GLU A 233 21.67 22.95 -3.61
N LYS A 234 20.54 22.88 -2.87
CA LYS A 234 20.54 22.72 -1.41
C LYS A 234 21.21 21.40 -0.96
N TYR A 235 20.91 20.27 -1.62
CA TYR A 235 21.52 18.96 -1.33
C TYR A 235 23.04 18.96 -1.50
N LEU A 236 23.53 19.55 -2.61
CA LEU A 236 24.97 19.65 -2.86
C LEU A 236 25.67 20.59 -1.86
N LYS A 237 25.00 21.66 -1.41
CA LYS A 237 25.51 22.54 -0.37
C LYS A 237 25.64 21.85 0.99
N ASP A 238 24.62 21.08 1.40
CA ASP A 238 24.68 20.26 2.62
C ASP A 238 25.80 19.21 2.56
N THR A 239 25.86 18.48 1.44
CA THR A 239 26.88 17.44 1.21
C THR A 239 28.30 18.02 1.20
N ARG A 240 28.52 19.17 0.55
CA ARG A 240 29.81 19.89 0.59
C ARG A 240 30.15 20.38 2.00
N SER A 241 29.18 20.94 2.72
CA SER A 241 29.39 21.45 4.09
C SER A 241 29.80 20.33 5.07
N LYS A 242 29.33 19.10 4.83
CA LYS A 242 29.71 17.92 5.62
C LYS A 242 31.03 17.31 5.15
N CYS A 243 31.25 17.20 3.83
CA CYS A 243 32.51 16.77 3.22
C CYS A 243 33.71 17.64 3.65
N LEU A 244 33.49 18.94 3.87
CA LEU A 244 34.49 19.89 4.42
C LEU A 244 34.86 19.65 5.89
N LYS A 245 34.11 18.83 6.63
CA LYS A 245 34.42 18.42 8.01
C LYS A 245 35.00 17.02 8.08
N ASP A 246 34.52 16.14 7.20
CA ASP A 246 34.87 14.72 7.13
C ASP A 246 34.62 14.24 5.69
N LEU A 247 35.67 13.77 5.01
CA LEU A 247 35.57 13.32 3.62
C LEU A 247 34.79 12.00 3.48
N SER A 248 34.76 11.17 4.52
CA SER A 248 33.96 9.93 4.55
C SER A 248 32.46 10.21 4.59
N ALA A 249 32.05 11.43 4.97
CA ALA A 249 30.64 11.84 5.02
C ALA A 249 29.93 11.91 3.65
N THR A 250 30.61 11.55 2.55
CA THR A 250 29.98 11.31 1.23
C THR A 250 29.53 9.85 1.03
N GLU A 251 30.07 8.91 1.82
CA GLU A 251 29.67 7.51 1.81
C GLU A 251 28.28 7.32 2.45
N GLY A 252 27.47 6.44 1.88
CA GLY A 252 26.08 6.24 2.32
C GLY A 252 25.13 7.44 2.12
N ARG A 253 25.55 8.54 1.48
CA ARG A 253 24.65 9.66 1.14
C ARG A 253 23.80 9.36 -0.09
N ASN A 254 22.49 9.45 0.09
CA ASN A 254 21.49 9.58 -0.98
C ASN A 254 20.54 10.76 -0.67
N LEU A 255 19.65 11.09 -1.59
CA LEU A 255 18.67 12.17 -1.47
C LEU A 255 17.61 11.85 -0.40
N ILE A 256 17.28 10.57 -0.20
CA ILE A 256 16.32 10.08 0.80
C ILE A 256 16.83 10.37 2.22
N ALA A 257 18.09 10.05 2.53
CA ALA A 257 18.73 10.32 3.82
C ALA A 257 18.86 11.83 4.11
N TYR A 258 19.05 12.65 3.07
CA TYR A 258 19.02 14.10 3.20
C TYR A 258 17.61 14.63 3.47
N ALA A 259 16.62 14.26 2.66
CA ALA A 259 15.25 14.75 2.78
C ALA A 259 14.56 14.29 4.07
N SER A 260 14.81 13.05 4.50
CA SER A 260 14.39 12.56 5.82
C SER A 260 15.14 13.25 6.96
N GLY A 261 16.44 13.55 6.80
CA GLY A 261 17.20 14.37 7.75
C GLY A 261 16.74 15.83 7.86
N LEU A 262 16.10 16.37 6.82
CA LEU A 262 15.47 17.69 6.88
C LEU A 262 14.20 17.70 7.75
N LEU A 263 13.48 16.57 7.88
CA LEU A 263 12.30 16.46 8.75
C LEU A 263 12.67 16.58 10.24
N ASP A 264 13.89 16.18 10.63
CA ASP A 264 14.34 16.25 12.03
C ASP A 264 14.41 17.71 12.54
N SER A 265 14.60 18.69 11.64
CA SER A 265 14.66 20.12 11.96
C SER A 265 13.30 20.70 12.40
N ASP A 266 13.34 21.74 13.23
CA ASP A 266 12.14 22.47 13.70
C ASP A 266 11.86 23.77 12.92
N HIS A 267 12.76 24.21 12.05
CA HIS A 267 12.48 25.32 11.13
C HIS A 267 11.59 24.87 9.95
N LYS A 268 10.50 25.60 9.70
CA LYS A 268 9.52 25.37 8.63
C LYS A 268 10.15 25.07 7.26
N ASP A 269 11.02 25.96 6.77
CA ASP A 269 11.66 25.87 5.44
C ASP A 269 12.52 24.62 5.23
N LYS A 270 12.95 23.95 6.32
CA LYS A 270 13.75 22.72 6.25
C LYS A 270 12.81 21.52 6.17
N TYR A 271 11.89 21.33 7.12
CA TYR A 271 11.01 20.15 7.09
C TYR A 271 10.01 20.19 5.94
N LEU A 272 9.55 21.38 5.51
CA LEU A 272 8.76 21.54 4.27
C LEU A 272 9.56 21.02 3.07
N ALA A 273 10.80 21.49 2.89
CA ALA A 273 11.66 21.02 1.79
C ALA A 273 11.97 19.51 1.86
N GLY A 274 12.09 18.94 3.06
CA GLY A 274 12.19 17.49 3.25
C GLY A 274 10.95 16.74 2.78
N ALA A 275 9.76 17.23 3.18
CA ALA A 275 8.48 16.66 2.79
C ALA A 275 8.17 16.81 1.29
N GLU A 276 8.52 17.95 0.68
CA GLU A 276 8.40 18.18 -0.77
C GLU A 276 9.24 17.17 -1.57
N ILE A 277 10.52 16.99 -1.21
CA ILE A 277 11.41 16.03 -1.88
C ILE A 277 10.90 14.59 -1.71
N LEU A 278 10.49 14.19 -0.50
CA LEU A 278 9.96 12.85 -0.24
C LEU A 278 8.65 12.58 -0.99
N ASN A 279 7.72 13.54 -1.03
CA ASN A 279 6.49 13.42 -1.82
C ASN A 279 6.76 13.33 -3.33
N HIS A 280 7.80 14.00 -3.83
CA HIS A 280 8.22 13.89 -5.23
C HIS A 280 8.82 12.51 -5.54
N LEU A 281 9.61 11.94 -4.64
CA LEU A 281 10.14 10.58 -4.74
C LEU A 281 9.01 9.53 -4.73
N ILE A 282 8.00 9.68 -3.86
CA ILE A 282 6.79 8.84 -3.83
C ILE A 282 6.03 8.96 -5.16
N SER A 283 5.84 10.17 -5.68
CA SER A 283 5.18 10.45 -6.97
C SER A 283 5.92 9.90 -8.20
N LYS A 284 7.10 9.30 -8.02
CA LYS A 284 7.91 8.65 -9.06
C LYS A 284 8.19 7.17 -8.78
N ASP A 285 7.57 6.60 -7.74
CA ASP A 285 7.82 5.24 -7.23
C ASP A 285 9.31 4.97 -6.91
N LYS A 286 10.03 6.01 -6.47
CA LYS A 286 11.47 5.99 -6.14
C LYS A 286 11.78 6.03 -4.64
N LEU A 287 10.77 5.96 -3.77
CA LEU A 287 10.96 5.80 -2.33
C LEU A 287 10.53 4.38 -1.92
N PRO A 288 11.43 3.53 -1.39
CA PRO A 288 11.03 2.25 -0.82
C PRO A 288 10.37 2.46 0.56
N ASN A 289 9.20 1.86 0.79
CA ASN A 289 8.45 1.99 2.06
C ASN A 289 9.34 1.74 3.30
N GLU A 290 10.22 0.74 3.21
CA GLU A 290 11.13 0.36 4.29
C GLU A 290 12.19 1.42 4.62
N GLU A 291 12.66 2.21 3.65
CA GLU A 291 13.82 3.08 3.84
C GLU A 291 13.48 4.22 4.81
N LEU A 292 12.30 4.83 4.67
CA LEU A 292 11.84 5.85 5.60
C LEU A 292 11.63 5.28 7.02
N ILE A 293 11.04 4.09 7.13
CA ILE A 293 10.79 3.36 8.39
C ILE A 293 12.12 3.02 9.09
N ARG A 294 13.06 2.45 8.35
CA ARG A 294 14.41 2.08 8.81
C ARG A 294 15.24 3.31 9.20
N SER A 295 14.96 4.48 8.61
CA SER A 295 15.74 5.70 8.88
C SER A 295 15.55 6.28 10.28
N SER A 296 14.32 6.33 10.80
CA SER A 296 14.00 6.80 12.17
C SER A 296 12.51 6.69 12.51
N ARG A 297 12.16 5.96 13.58
CA ARG A 297 10.80 5.98 14.16
C ARG A 297 10.37 7.40 14.57
N LYS A 298 11.30 8.26 15.04
CA LYS A 298 10.99 9.63 15.45
C LYS A 298 10.49 10.50 14.30
N ARG A 299 10.94 10.24 13.05
CA ARG A 299 10.48 10.98 11.86
C ARG A 299 9.05 10.64 11.50
N ILE A 300 8.69 9.36 11.51
CA ILE A 300 7.30 8.94 11.27
C ILE A 300 6.38 9.46 12.39
N GLN A 301 6.81 9.43 13.66
CA GLN A 301 6.05 10.07 14.74
C GLN A 301 5.84 11.58 14.51
N LYS A 302 6.87 12.31 14.05
CA LYS A 302 6.76 13.74 13.74
C LYS A 302 5.81 13.99 12.55
N LEU A 303 5.86 13.15 11.51
CA LEU A 303 4.94 13.20 10.37
C LEU A 303 3.48 12.88 10.76
N VAL A 304 3.26 11.92 11.67
CA VAL A 304 1.93 11.65 12.24
C VAL A 304 1.41 12.87 12.99
N LEU A 305 2.22 13.49 13.86
CA LEU A 305 1.82 14.70 14.59
C LEU A 305 1.56 15.91 13.68
N MET A 306 2.24 16.01 12.52
CA MET A 306 1.95 17.02 11.49
C MET A 306 0.54 16.90 10.90
N LEU A 307 -0.09 15.71 10.94
CA LEU A 307 -1.46 15.54 10.45
C LEU A 307 -2.49 16.27 11.34
N SER A 308 -2.15 16.53 12.60
CA SER A 308 -2.98 17.30 13.54
C SER A 308 -2.86 18.82 13.39
N TRP A 309 -1.94 19.33 12.57
CA TRP A 309 -1.69 20.78 12.44
C TRP A 309 -2.82 21.46 11.63
N ARG A 310 -3.85 21.97 12.32
CA ARG A 310 -5.04 22.62 11.70
C ARG A 310 -4.81 24.07 11.25
N ASP A 311 -3.70 24.69 11.64
CA ASP A 311 -3.35 26.07 11.30
C ASP A 311 -3.24 26.32 9.79
N LYS A 312 -3.80 27.45 9.32
CA LYS A 312 -3.90 27.79 7.88
C LYS A 312 -2.54 27.77 7.17
N ASP A 313 -1.53 28.32 7.85
CA ASP A 313 -0.12 28.39 7.42
C ASP A 313 0.55 27.03 7.14
N TYR A 314 -0.05 25.92 7.57
CA TYR A 314 0.54 24.58 7.47
C TYR A 314 -0.31 23.60 6.65
N GLN A 315 -1.39 24.03 5.98
CA GLN A 315 -2.23 23.13 5.17
C GLN A 315 -1.45 22.37 4.09
N ASP A 316 -0.52 23.03 3.38
CA ASP A 316 0.33 22.38 2.37
C ASP A 316 1.32 21.37 3.01
N VAL A 317 1.91 21.70 4.17
CA VAL A 317 2.77 20.77 4.96
C VAL A 317 1.97 19.55 5.41
N ARG A 318 0.76 19.77 5.92
CA ARG A 318 -0.16 18.75 6.42
C ARG A 318 -0.54 17.76 5.32
N LEU A 319 -0.79 18.26 4.10
CA LEU A 319 -1.11 17.43 2.94
C LEU A 319 0.11 16.61 2.46
N LEU A 320 1.31 17.19 2.47
CA LEU A 320 2.56 16.45 2.17
C LEU A 320 2.82 15.37 3.23
N ALA A 321 2.66 15.69 4.52
CA ALA A 321 2.79 14.73 5.61
C ALA A 321 1.77 13.58 5.45
N ALA A 322 0.50 13.87 5.12
CA ALA A 322 -0.52 12.85 4.87
C ALA A 322 -0.13 11.92 3.70
N LYS A 323 0.43 12.45 2.60
CA LYS A 323 0.92 11.66 1.47
C LYS A 323 2.10 10.76 1.84
N ILE A 324 3.02 11.24 2.68
CA ILE A 324 4.16 10.45 3.16
C ILE A 324 3.72 9.37 4.18
N VAL A 325 2.81 9.69 5.10
CA VAL A 325 2.24 8.70 6.04
C VAL A 325 1.45 7.65 5.28
N LEU A 326 0.65 8.02 4.28
CA LEU A 326 -0.06 7.09 3.40
C LEU A 326 0.88 6.13 2.65
N HIS A 327 2.07 6.57 2.27
CA HIS A 327 3.07 5.70 1.64
C HIS A 327 3.52 4.59 2.60
N VAL A 328 3.86 4.91 3.85
CA VAL A 328 4.31 3.92 4.86
C VAL A 328 3.19 3.20 5.63
N ALA A 329 1.94 3.65 5.54
CA ALA A 329 0.82 3.17 6.37
C ALA A 329 0.61 1.64 6.36
N GLY A 330 0.82 0.98 5.22
CA GLY A 330 0.67 -0.49 5.11
C GLY A 330 1.82 -1.30 5.74
N ASN A 331 2.85 -0.65 6.27
CA ASN A 331 4.06 -1.25 6.82
C ASN A 331 4.33 -0.85 8.29
N ILE A 332 3.38 -0.18 8.94
CA ILE A 332 3.50 0.28 10.34
C ILE A 332 2.36 -0.26 11.21
N SER A 333 2.63 -0.41 12.52
CA SER A 333 1.58 -0.69 13.50
C SER A 333 1.27 0.56 14.32
N ILE A 334 -0.03 0.82 14.58
CA ILE A 334 -0.51 1.96 15.37
C ILE A 334 0.13 1.97 16.76
N SER A 335 0.35 0.78 17.34
CA SER A 335 1.05 0.57 18.62
C SER A 335 2.49 1.11 18.69
N GLN A 336 3.14 1.38 17.55
CA GLN A 336 4.48 2.00 17.51
C GLN A 336 4.43 3.54 17.47
N PHE A 337 3.25 4.12 17.24
CA PHE A 337 3.06 5.53 16.92
C PHE A 337 1.84 6.10 17.68
N PRO A 338 1.97 6.39 18.99
CA PRO A 338 0.89 6.97 19.79
C PRO A 338 0.40 8.30 19.17
N GLY A 339 -0.91 8.55 19.25
CA GLY A 339 -1.55 9.69 18.60
C GLY A 339 -1.99 9.46 17.15
N THR A 340 -1.69 8.30 16.53
CA THR A 340 -2.02 8.06 15.11
C THR A 340 -3.51 8.16 14.81
N LEU A 341 -4.39 7.63 15.67
CA LEU A 341 -5.84 7.61 15.40
C LEU A 341 -6.46 9.00 15.60
N GLU A 342 -5.96 9.74 16.59
CA GLU A 342 -6.31 11.13 16.89
C GLU A 342 -5.83 12.07 15.78
N SER A 343 -4.62 11.85 15.27
CA SER A 343 -4.04 12.57 14.13
C SER A 343 -4.73 12.26 12.80
N VAL A 344 -5.28 11.05 12.61
CA VAL A 344 -6.05 10.69 11.41
C VAL A 344 -7.52 11.13 11.51
N SER A 345 -8.17 11.02 12.68
CA SER A 345 -9.46 11.69 12.96
C SER A 345 -9.36 13.19 12.69
N ALA A 346 -8.27 13.83 13.10
CA ALA A 346 -8.04 15.24 12.85
C ALA A 346 -7.98 15.61 11.35
N LEU A 347 -7.56 14.71 10.45
CA LEU A 347 -7.64 14.88 8.97
C LEU A 347 -9.04 14.66 8.42
N ILE A 348 -9.77 13.70 8.99
CA ILE A 348 -11.10 13.28 8.56
C ILE A 348 -12.16 14.29 8.99
N GLN A 349 -11.94 15.03 10.08
CA GLN A 349 -12.76 16.17 10.48
C GLN A 349 -12.37 17.45 9.71
N PRO A 350 -13.33 18.16 9.07
CA PRO A 350 -13.05 19.45 8.44
C PRO A 350 -12.74 20.52 9.51
N SER A 351 -11.97 21.54 9.14
CA SER A 351 -11.35 22.44 10.14
C SER A 351 -12.22 23.64 10.54
N GLU A 352 -13.21 24.02 9.73
CA GLU A 352 -14.13 25.14 9.99
C GLU A 352 -15.57 24.74 9.62
N SER A 353 -16.57 25.29 10.32
CA SER A 353 -17.98 24.92 10.12
C SER A 353 -18.51 25.32 8.73
N GLU A 354 -17.90 26.31 8.09
CA GLU A 354 -18.29 26.82 6.77
C GLU A 354 -17.84 25.87 5.64
N THR A 355 -16.79 25.04 5.86
CA THR A 355 -16.38 23.99 4.93
C THR A 355 -17.50 22.96 4.69
N TYR A 356 -18.35 22.69 5.69
CA TYR A 356 -19.55 21.85 5.52
C TYR A 356 -20.59 22.46 4.57
N HIS A 357 -20.61 23.77 4.34
CA HIS A 357 -21.46 24.35 3.29
C HIS A 357 -20.80 24.23 1.91
N VAL A 358 -19.50 24.50 1.80
CA VAL A 358 -18.77 24.47 0.52
C VAL A 358 -18.65 23.06 -0.07
N LEU A 359 -18.43 22.03 0.75
CA LEU A 359 -18.37 20.64 0.28
C LEU A 359 -19.74 20.06 -0.15
N PHE A 360 -20.85 20.68 0.28
CA PHE A 360 -22.20 20.13 0.09
C PHE A 360 -23.05 20.93 -0.92
N HIS A 361 -22.82 22.24 -1.08
CA HIS A 361 -23.53 23.09 -2.04
C HIS A 361 -22.69 23.39 -3.29
N SER A 362 -22.98 22.69 -4.40
CA SER A 362 -22.38 22.92 -5.72
C SER A 362 -22.87 24.20 -6.44
N LYS A 363 -23.25 25.23 -5.68
CA LYS A 363 -23.69 26.55 -6.16
C LYS A 363 -23.33 27.64 -5.15
N PHE A 364 -22.10 28.13 -5.26
CA PHE A 364 -21.84 29.54 -5.02
C PHE A 364 -21.32 30.12 -6.34
N GLU A 365 -22.06 31.07 -6.90
CA GLU A 365 -21.60 31.83 -8.05
C GLU A 365 -20.60 32.88 -7.56
N GLN A 366 -19.44 32.95 -8.21
CA GLN A 366 -18.46 34.05 -8.17
C GLN A 366 -18.28 34.77 -6.82
N HIS A 367 -17.36 34.31 -5.96
CA HIS A 367 -16.34 35.18 -5.33
C HIS A 367 -15.22 34.32 -4.69
N ILE A 368 -14.01 34.91 -4.59
CA ILE A 368 -12.78 34.39 -3.95
C ILE A 368 -12.23 33.05 -4.49
N GLN A 369 -11.12 33.13 -5.23
CA GLN A 369 -10.39 31.96 -5.77
C GLN A 369 -9.64 31.15 -4.69
N GLU A 370 -9.31 31.77 -3.55
CA GLU A 370 -8.59 31.12 -2.46
C GLU A 370 -9.44 30.09 -1.72
N ASP A 371 -10.73 30.35 -1.51
CA ASP A 371 -11.65 29.41 -0.85
C ASP A 371 -11.92 28.16 -1.70
N VAL A 372 -11.89 28.29 -3.03
CA VAL A 372 -11.92 27.15 -3.96
C VAL A 372 -10.64 26.30 -3.84
N LYS A 373 -9.45 26.94 -3.73
CA LYS A 373 -8.20 26.20 -3.46
C LYS A 373 -8.26 25.52 -2.08
N ARG A 374 -8.78 26.21 -1.07
CA ARG A 374 -8.85 25.76 0.33
C ARG A 374 -9.75 24.54 0.51
N SER A 375 -10.98 24.61 0.02
CA SER A 375 -11.91 23.47 0.00
C SER A 375 -11.39 22.29 -0.85
N THR A 376 -10.61 22.57 -1.90
CA THR A 376 -9.90 21.53 -2.68
C THR A 376 -8.80 20.84 -1.85
N VAL A 377 -8.05 21.55 -1.01
CA VAL A 377 -7.05 20.96 -0.10
C VAL A 377 -7.72 20.19 1.04
N GLU A 378 -8.76 20.76 1.66
CA GLU A 378 -9.46 20.12 2.79
C GLU A 378 -10.17 18.82 2.38
N SER A 379 -10.81 18.79 1.21
CA SER A 379 -11.33 17.53 0.63
C SER A 379 -10.24 16.50 0.27
N GLU A 380 -9.01 16.94 -0.02
CA GLU A 380 -7.89 16.01 -0.20
C GLU A 380 -7.37 15.44 1.12
N LEU A 381 -7.33 16.25 2.18
CA LEU A 381 -6.93 15.81 3.52
C LEU A 381 -7.86 14.72 4.05
N ILE A 382 -9.18 14.87 3.87
CA ILE A 382 -10.18 13.87 4.28
C ILE A 382 -9.98 12.55 3.52
N VAL A 383 -9.83 12.61 2.19
CA VAL A 383 -9.53 11.42 1.36
C VAL A 383 -8.24 10.75 1.82
N LYS A 384 -7.15 11.51 2.03
CA LYS A 384 -5.86 10.97 2.48
C LYS A 384 -5.96 10.35 3.88
N GLY A 385 -6.77 10.91 4.78
CA GLY A 385 -7.06 10.32 6.10
C GLY A 385 -7.76 8.96 5.98
N LEU A 386 -8.78 8.85 5.13
CA LEU A 386 -9.49 7.59 4.91
C LEU A 386 -8.65 6.55 4.16
N GLU A 387 -7.80 6.94 3.21
CA GLU A 387 -6.83 6.04 2.56
C GLU A 387 -5.75 5.53 3.54
N ILE A 388 -5.37 6.32 4.56
CA ILE A 388 -4.46 5.86 5.62
C ILE A 388 -5.14 4.75 6.43
N LEU A 389 -6.42 4.90 6.78
CA LEU A 389 -7.18 3.85 7.49
C LEU A 389 -7.34 2.58 6.64
N ASP A 390 -7.72 2.71 5.36
CA ASP A 390 -7.83 1.58 4.42
C ASP A 390 -6.49 0.85 4.23
N LYS A 391 -5.33 1.49 4.47
CA LYS A 391 -4.03 0.79 4.53
C LYS A 391 -3.72 0.17 5.90
N LEU A 392 -4.12 0.81 7.00
CA LEU A 392 -3.84 0.33 8.36
C LEU A 392 -4.70 -0.90 8.71
N ASP A 393 -5.99 -0.91 8.38
CA ASP A 393 -6.95 -1.96 8.75
C ASP A 393 -6.76 -3.31 8.01
N LYS A 394 -5.88 -3.33 7.03
CA LYS A 394 -5.39 -4.55 6.38
C LYS A 394 -4.63 -5.42 7.38
N ASP A 395 -3.83 -4.83 8.27
CA ASP A 395 -3.33 -5.56 9.45
C ASP A 395 -4.43 -5.76 10.51
N ARG A 396 -4.48 -6.97 11.07
CA ARG A 396 -5.51 -7.38 12.04
C ARG A 396 -5.36 -6.66 13.38
N ASN A 397 -4.15 -6.36 13.83
CA ASN A 397 -3.94 -5.71 15.12
C ASN A 397 -4.29 -4.22 15.03
N ASN A 398 -3.86 -3.54 13.97
CA ASN A 398 -4.27 -2.19 13.63
C ASN A 398 -5.80 -2.06 13.54
N ALA A 399 -6.48 -2.97 12.84
CA ALA A 399 -7.94 -2.99 12.76
C ALA A 399 -8.62 -3.13 14.14
N LEU A 400 -8.03 -3.90 15.05
CA LEU A 400 -8.51 -4.04 16.43
C LEU A 400 -8.27 -2.80 17.30
N GLU A 401 -7.27 -1.97 17.00
CA GLU A 401 -7.08 -0.66 17.63
C GLU A 401 -8.05 0.39 17.05
N ILE A 402 -8.25 0.43 15.73
CA ILE A 402 -9.25 1.32 15.09
C ILE A 402 -10.65 1.02 15.65
N LEU A 403 -10.98 -0.26 15.86
CA LEU A 403 -12.23 -0.70 16.52
C LEU A 403 -12.39 -0.25 17.99
N ARG A 404 -11.39 0.35 18.62
CA ARG A 404 -11.50 0.94 19.98
C ARG A 404 -11.71 2.45 19.95
N ALA A 405 -11.43 3.12 18.83
CA ALA A 405 -11.58 4.56 18.68
C ALA A 405 -13.02 4.93 18.31
N ASP A 406 -13.95 4.80 19.27
CA ASP A 406 -15.39 4.97 19.03
C ASP A 406 -15.77 6.30 18.36
N ALA A 407 -15.07 7.40 18.68
CA ALA A 407 -15.27 8.72 18.04
C ALA A 407 -14.79 8.77 16.58
N LEU A 408 -13.71 8.07 16.23
CA LEU A 408 -13.25 7.97 14.83
C LEU A 408 -14.24 7.14 13.99
N LEU A 409 -14.87 6.13 14.59
CA LEU A 409 -15.93 5.36 13.93
C LEU A 409 -17.18 6.22 13.69
N GLU A 410 -17.47 7.17 14.59
CA GLU A 410 -18.52 8.17 14.43
C GLU A 410 -18.18 9.21 13.35
N ASP A 411 -16.94 9.71 13.28
CA ASP A 411 -16.46 10.57 12.17
C ASP A 411 -16.68 9.90 10.79
N ILE A 412 -16.34 8.61 10.67
CA ILE A 412 -16.47 7.84 9.41
C ILE A 412 -17.94 7.60 9.03
N LEU A 413 -18.80 7.31 10.02
CA LEU A 413 -20.25 7.16 9.81
C LEU A 413 -20.91 8.49 9.44
N ALA A 414 -20.51 9.60 10.06
CA ALA A 414 -21.03 10.93 9.78
C ALA A 414 -20.87 11.31 8.30
N TRP A 415 -19.75 10.98 7.67
CA TRP A 415 -19.53 11.20 6.23
C TRP A 415 -20.49 10.43 5.31
N ILE A 416 -21.01 9.28 5.74
CA ILE A 416 -22.04 8.54 4.99
C ILE A 416 -23.43 9.13 5.25
N CYS A 417 -23.74 9.42 6.53
CA CYS A 417 -25.04 9.95 6.96
C CYS A 417 -25.30 11.39 6.51
N SER A 418 -24.26 12.21 6.29
CA SER A 418 -24.40 13.63 5.92
C SER A 418 -24.91 13.85 4.50
N LYS A 419 -24.63 12.94 3.56
CA LYS A 419 -25.13 12.99 2.17
C LYS A 419 -25.27 11.57 1.59
N PRO A 420 -26.28 10.80 2.04
CA PRO A 420 -26.47 9.40 1.64
C PRO A 420 -26.89 9.24 0.17
N PHE A 421 -27.35 10.31 -0.48
CA PHE A 421 -27.76 10.32 -1.89
C PHE A 421 -26.69 11.03 -2.74
N ILE A 422 -25.82 10.24 -3.38
CA ILE A 422 -24.82 10.73 -4.34
C ILE A 422 -25.52 11.05 -5.67
N ARG A 423 -25.33 12.25 -6.22
CA ARG A 423 -25.95 12.65 -7.48
C ARG A 423 -25.12 12.20 -8.70
N ASP A 424 -25.75 12.24 -9.87
CA ASP A 424 -25.03 12.24 -11.14
C ASP A 424 -24.24 13.56 -11.26
N ARG A 425 -22.98 13.47 -11.72
CA ARG A 425 -21.96 14.54 -11.69
C ARG A 425 -21.68 15.14 -10.30
N GLU A 426 -21.57 14.29 -9.28
CA GLU A 426 -21.02 14.68 -7.98
C GLU A 426 -19.50 14.92 -8.05
N GLN A 427 -18.91 15.65 -7.09
CA GLN A 427 -17.46 15.81 -7.01
C GLN A 427 -16.75 14.45 -6.81
N VAL A 428 -15.72 14.17 -7.60
CA VAL A 428 -14.94 12.90 -7.54
C VAL A 428 -14.45 12.59 -6.11
N LYS A 429 -13.96 13.61 -5.39
CA LYS A 429 -13.50 13.46 -4.00
C LYS A 429 -14.61 13.00 -3.03
N TRP A 430 -15.87 13.38 -3.26
CA TRP A 430 -17.00 12.89 -2.46
C TRP A 430 -17.27 11.39 -2.71
N VAL A 431 -17.16 10.95 -3.97
CA VAL A 431 -17.27 9.55 -4.35
C VAL A 431 -16.18 8.72 -3.65
N ASP A 432 -14.95 9.22 -3.61
CA ASP A 432 -13.85 8.57 -2.87
C ASP A 432 -14.04 8.56 -1.35
N ILE A 433 -14.52 9.66 -0.74
CA ILE A 433 -14.86 9.70 0.70
C ILE A 433 -15.85 8.59 1.05
N VAL A 434 -17.01 8.53 0.37
CA VAL A 434 -18.05 7.53 0.67
C VAL A 434 -17.54 6.11 0.37
N ARG A 435 -16.79 5.92 -0.72
CA ARG A 435 -16.17 4.63 -1.08
C ARG A 435 -15.22 4.14 0.00
N LEU A 436 -14.32 4.99 0.52
CA LEU A 436 -13.34 4.62 1.53
C LEU A 436 -13.98 4.42 2.90
N SER A 437 -14.95 5.25 3.29
CA SER A 437 -15.72 5.04 4.53
C SER A 437 -16.43 3.68 4.53
N PHE A 438 -17.06 3.27 3.43
CA PHE A 438 -17.62 1.92 3.32
C PHE A 438 -16.55 0.82 3.27
N SER A 439 -15.38 1.04 2.65
CA SER A 439 -14.26 0.09 2.64
C SER A 439 -13.82 -0.26 4.05
N VAL A 440 -13.51 0.77 4.86
CA VAL A 440 -13.08 0.61 6.25
C VAL A 440 -14.20 0.03 7.11
N LEU A 441 -15.44 0.51 6.99
CA LEU A 441 -16.55 -0.03 7.77
C LEU A 441 -16.86 -1.50 7.44
N ALA A 442 -16.82 -1.92 6.18
CA ALA A 442 -16.94 -3.33 5.80
C ALA A 442 -15.82 -4.16 6.45
N ARG A 443 -14.56 -3.72 6.29
CA ARG A 443 -13.39 -4.40 6.84
C ARG A 443 -13.47 -4.57 8.35
N LEU A 444 -13.79 -3.51 9.10
CA LEU A 444 -13.90 -3.57 10.57
C LEU A 444 -15.13 -4.36 11.03
N ALA A 445 -16.28 -4.23 10.35
CA ALA A 445 -17.51 -4.96 10.67
C ALA A 445 -17.42 -6.48 10.36
N SER A 446 -16.49 -6.90 9.49
CA SER A 446 -16.20 -8.31 9.21
C SER A 446 -15.52 -9.05 10.38
N LEU A 447 -14.94 -8.32 11.35
CA LEU A 447 -14.17 -8.92 12.44
C LEU A 447 -15.07 -9.49 13.56
N GLY A 448 -14.57 -10.53 14.23
CA GLY A 448 -15.21 -11.09 15.43
C GLY A 448 -14.85 -10.32 16.71
N GLY A 449 -15.70 -10.44 17.74
CA GLY A 449 -15.47 -9.86 19.07
C GLY A 449 -16.34 -8.63 19.40
N GLN A 450 -16.30 -8.21 20.67
CA GLN A 450 -17.25 -7.23 21.22
C GLN A 450 -17.16 -5.84 20.58
N SER A 451 -15.97 -5.36 20.19
CA SER A 451 -15.84 -4.04 19.57
C SER A 451 -16.47 -4.00 18.17
N ALA A 452 -16.24 -5.02 17.35
CA ALA A 452 -16.91 -5.16 16.07
C ALA A 452 -18.43 -5.35 16.23
N GLU A 453 -18.88 -5.97 17.33
CA GLU A 453 -20.29 -6.08 17.69
C GLU A 453 -20.94 -4.74 18.11
N ARG A 454 -20.16 -3.81 18.69
CA ARG A 454 -20.60 -2.41 18.89
C ARG A 454 -20.69 -1.68 17.55
N LEU A 455 -19.67 -1.81 16.69
CA LEU A 455 -19.67 -1.19 15.37
C LEU A 455 -20.84 -1.67 14.49
N ARG A 456 -21.10 -2.98 14.43
CA ARG A 456 -22.27 -3.53 13.71
C ARG A 456 -23.60 -2.97 14.21
N ARG A 457 -23.75 -2.74 15.52
CA ARG A 457 -24.93 -2.08 16.10
C ARG A 457 -25.01 -0.59 15.76
N LYS A 458 -23.89 0.15 15.80
CA LYS A 458 -23.82 1.54 15.29
C LYS A 458 -24.26 1.62 13.82
N ILE A 459 -23.71 0.75 12.96
CA ILE A 459 -24.08 0.66 11.53
C ILE A 459 -25.59 0.35 11.35
N HIS A 460 -26.14 -0.59 12.12
CA HIS A 460 -27.58 -0.92 12.10
C HIS A 460 -28.47 0.26 12.55
N PHE A 461 -28.01 1.04 13.52
CA PHE A 461 -28.74 2.19 14.05
C PHE A 461 -28.67 3.42 13.11
N GLU A 462 -27.48 3.79 12.65
CA GLU A 462 -27.26 4.96 11.80
C GLU A 462 -27.71 4.77 10.35
N LEU A 463 -27.34 3.65 9.70
CA LEU A 463 -27.52 3.51 8.26
C LEU A 463 -28.93 3.01 7.90
N TYR A 464 -29.46 3.44 6.75
CA TYR A 464 -30.80 3.05 6.28
C TYR A 464 -30.73 2.23 4.97
N PRO A 465 -31.36 1.04 4.91
CA PRO A 465 -31.27 0.16 3.73
C PRO A 465 -31.83 0.75 2.43
N SER A 466 -32.69 1.76 2.52
CA SER A 466 -33.20 2.53 1.38
C SER A 466 -32.12 3.33 0.63
N TRP A 467 -30.92 3.52 1.20
CA TRP A 467 -29.81 4.19 0.52
C TRP A 467 -29.12 3.29 -0.51
N VAL A 468 -29.01 1.98 -0.25
CA VAL A 468 -28.28 1.03 -1.10
C VAL A 468 -28.72 1.01 -2.58
N PRO A 469 -30.02 1.11 -2.94
CA PRO A 469 -30.44 1.24 -4.34
C PRO A 469 -29.94 2.52 -5.05
N HIS A 470 -29.69 3.60 -4.32
CA HIS A 470 -29.27 4.89 -4.89
C HIS A 470 -27.81 4.86 -5.35
N TYR A 471 -26.95 4.03 -4.75
CA TYR A 471 -25.53 3.94 -5.09
C TYR A 471 -25.21 3.27 -6.44
N ALA A 472 -26.18 2.78 -7.22
CA ALA A 472 -25.88 2.03 -8.45
C ALA A 472 -25.22 2.85 -9.58
N ILE A 473 -25.21 4.20 -9.46
CA ILE A 473 -24.38 5.08 -10.32
C ILE A 473 -22.88 4.81 -10.09
N TYR A 474 -22.52 4.33 -8.89
CA TYR A 474 -21.17 4.05 -8.43
C TYR A 474 -21.09 2.60 -7.92
N PRO A 475 -21.02 1.59 -8.82
CA PRO A 475 -21.23 0.18 -8.48
C PRO A 475 -20.32 -0.35 -7.37
N LYS A 476 -19.08 0.16 -7.25
CA LYS A 476 -18.17 -0.25 -6.18
C LYS A 476 -18.61 0.26 -4.80
N ILE A 477 -19.23 1.44 -4.71
CA ILE A 477 -19.87 1.92 -3.47
C ILE A 477 -21.06 1.03 -3.14
N GLN A 478 -21.87 0.65 -4.15
CA GLN A 478 -23.02 -0.22 -3.92
C GLN A 478 -22.62 -1.60 -3.38
N GLN A 479 -21.55 -2.21 -3.91
CA GLN A 479 -20.97 -3.46 -3.37
C GLN A 479 -20.54 -3.30 -1.91
N LEU A 480 -19.69 -2.31 -1.61
CA LEU A 480 -19.17 -2.11 -0.25
C LEU A 480 -20.28 -1.75 0.76
N ALA A 481 -21.35 -1.08 0.31
CA ALA A 481 -22.54 -0.85 1.11
C ALA A 481 -23.32 -2.15 1.36
N ILE A 482 -23.55 -3.00 0.34
CA ILE A 482 -24.17 -4.33 0.51
C ILE A 482 -23.35 -5.16 1.51
N GLU A 483 -22.02 -5.18 1.39
CA GLU A 483 -21.13 -5.91 2.29
C GLU A 483 -21.19 -5.38 3.73
N THR A 484 -21.01 -4.07 3.93
CA THR A 484 -21.09 -3.39 5.25
C THR A 484 -22.42 -3.68 5.95
N TYR A 485 -23.54 -3.53 5.23
CA TYR A 485 -24.85 -3.82 5.78
C TYR A 485 -25.06 -5.32 6.00
N SER A 486 -24.48 -6.20 5.16
CA SER A 486 -24.58 -7.66 5.37
C SER A 486 -24.00 -8.08 6.72
N HIS A 487 -22.89 -7.46 7.15
CA HIS A 487 -22.35 -7.67 8.49
C HIS A 487 -23.28 -7.13 9.58
N ALA A 488 -23.83 -5.92 9.43
CA ALA A 488 -24.72 -5.32 10.44
C ALA A 488 -26.10 -6.01 10.59
N PHE A 489 -26.60 -6.69 9.55
CA PHE A 489 -27.87 -7.45 9.60
C PHE A 489 -27.69 -8.97 9.75
N ALA A 490 -26.44 -9.47 9.79
CA ALA A 490 -26.07 -10.84 10.16
C ALA A 490 -25.96 -11.03 11.69
N MET A 491 -26.91 -10.46 12.44
CA MET A 491 -26.95 -10.43 13.90
C MET A 491 -28.19 -11.20 14.38
N ASP A 492 -28.05 -12.09 15.37
CA ASP A 492 -29.17 -12.95 15.84
C ASP A 492 -30.12 -12.22 16.82
N LYS A 493 -29.58 -11.25 17.59
CA LYS A 493 -30.35 -10.32 18.42
C LYS A 493 -29.72 -8.92 18.36
N VAL A 494 -30.55 -7.89 18.18
CA VAL A 494 -30.21 -6.54 18.64
C VAL A 494 -30.66 -6.50 20.10
N GLY A 495 -29.71 -6.57 21.02
CA GLY A 495 -30.00 -6.72 22.45
C GLY A 495 -30.33 -5.40 23.14
N ASP A 496 -31.62 -5.10 23.29
CA ASP A 496 -32.11 -4.23 24.36
C ASP A 496 -32.23 -5.05 25.65
N GLU A 497 -31.35 -4.80 26.61
CA GLU A 497 -31.47 -5.30 28.00
C GLU A 497 -31.98 -4.22 28.97
N SER A 498 -32.44 -3.08 28.43
CA SER A 498 -32.82 -1.87 29.17
C SER A 498 -34.32 -1.50 29.13
N SER A 499 -35.20 -2.31 28.51
CA SER A 499 -36.66 -2.11 28.54
C SER A 499 -37.39 -3.33 29.13
N GLY A 500 -37.68 -3.27 30.44
CA GLY A 500 -38.35 -4.36 31.16
C GLY A 500 -39.86 -4.40 30.92
N SER A 501 -40.32 -5.29 30.03
CA SER A 501 -41.69 -5.87 30.13
C SER A 501 -41.77 -7.23 29.41
N PRO A 502 -42.00 -8.35 30.13
CA PRO A 502 -42.02 -9.69 29.53
C PRO A 502 -43.40 -10.04 28.93
N GLY A 503 -43.91 -9.25 27.98
CA GLY A 503 -45.21 -9.51 27.34
C GLY A 503 -45.39 -8.87 25.96
N SER A 504 -45.92 -9.66 25.01
CA SER A 504 -46.17 -9.31 23.59
C SER A 504 -44.92 -9.10 22.69
N GLY A 505 -45.08 -9.34 21.37
CA GLY A 505 -44.13 -8.90 20.33
C GLY A 505 -42.99 -9.82 19.86
N LYS A 506 -42.78 -11.02 20.44
CA LYS A 506 -41.50 -11.78 20.32
C LYS A 506 -41.05 -12.32 18.94
N ASN A 507 -41.82 -12.20 17.85
CA ASN A 507 -41.56 -12.94 16.60
C ASN A 507 -41.43 -12.10 15.30
N GLU A 508 -41.66 -10.78 15.31
CA GLU A 508 -41.63 -9.98 14.07
C GLU A 508 -40.22 -9.38 13.82
N PRO A 509 -39.64 -9.49 12.61
CA PRO A 509 -38.32 -8.94 12.33
C PRO A 509 -38.40 -7.42 12.15
N ASP A 510 -37.42 -6.71 12.71
CA ASP A 510 -37.28 -5.26 12.57
C ASP A 510 -37.45 -4.76 11.12
N MET A 511 -38.14 -3.64 10.97
CA MET A 511 -38.45 -3.00 9.71
C MET A 511 -37.18 -2.68 8.90
N LYS A 512 -36.06 -2.26 9.51
CA LYS A 512 -34.80 -2.08 8.76
C LYS A 512 -34.31 -3.42 8.22
N ARG A 513 -34.25 -4.47 9.05
CA ARG A 513 -33.85 -5.83 8.62
C ARG A 513 -34.71 -6.35 7.46
N LYS A 514 -36.05 -6.24 7.57
CA LYS A 514 -36.99 -6.63 6.51
C LYS A 514 -36.74 -5.83 5.23
N LYS A 515 -36.51 -4.51 5.34
CA LYS A 515 -36.22 -3.63 4.19
C LYS A 515 -34.87 -3.92 3.55
N PHE A 516 -33.85 -4.29 4.32
CA PHE A 516 -32.54 -4.69 3.77
C PHE A 516 -32.65 -6.00 2.99
N VAL A 517 -33.30 -7.02 3.56
CA VAL A 517 -33.55 -8.28 2.85
C VAL A 517 -34.36 -8.04 1.57
N GLU A 518 -35.37 -7.15 1.58
CA GLU A 518 -36.09 -6.74 0.37
C GLU A 518 -35.19 -6.06 -0.67
N VAL A 519 -34.31 -5.15 -0.27
CA VAL A 519 -33.40 -4.47 -1.20
C VAL A 519 -32.44 -5.47 -1.85
N VAL A 520 -31.81 -6.33 -1.05
CA VAL A 520 -30.78 -7.25 -1.56
C VAL A 520 -31.40 -8.38 -2.40
N ILE A 521 -32.57 -8.91 -2.03
CA ILE A 521 -33.26 -9.93 -2.87
C ILE A 521 -33.72 -9.34 -4.22
N ASN A 522 -34.17 -8.09 -4.27
CA ASN A 522 -34.52 -7.47 -5.55
C ASN A 522 -33.27 -7.18 -6.42
N LEU A 523 -32.12 -6.83 -5.83
CA LEU A 523 -30.87 -6.70 -6.58
C LEU A 523 -30.36 -8.05 -7.10
N PHE A 524 -30.44 -9.13 -6.31
CA PHE A 524 -30.02 -10.47 -6.74
C PHE A 524 -30.94 -11.06 -7.82
N LEU A 525 -32.25 -10.90 -7.67
CA LEU A 525 -33.26 -11.33 -8.66
C LEU A 525 -33.41 -10.36 -9.85
N ASN A 526 -32.66 -9.26 -9.90
CA ASN A 526 -32.74 -8.21 -10.93
C ASN A 526 -34.17 -7.67 -11.14
N ARG A 527 -34.84 -7.27 -10.04
CA ARG A 527 -36.25 -6.89 -9.99
C ARG A 527 -36.51 -5.41 -9.78
N GLU A 528 -37.39 -4.86 -10.60
CA GLU A 528 -37.93 -3.50 -10.43
C GLU A 528 -39.09 -3.44 -9.41
N LYS A 529 -39.18 -2.32 -8.68
CA LYS A 529 -40.37 -1.91 -7.92
C LYS A 529 -40.57 -0.39 -8.04
N GLY A 530 -41.01 0.04 -9.22
CA GLY A 530 -41.42 1.42 -9.50
C GLY A 530 -40.27 2.36 -9.87
N GLN A 531 -40.57 3.24 -10.84
CA GLN A 531 -39.68 4.22 -11.47
C GLN A 531 -38.44 3.62 -12.18
N ALA A 532 -38.39 3.86 -13.49
CA ALA A 532 -37.51 3.14 -14.41
C ALA A 532 -36.01 3.32 -14.10
N ARG A 533 -35.31 2.20 -13.98
CA ARG A 533 -33.90 2.13 -14.39
C ARG A 533 -33.86 1.56 -15.80
N SER A 534 -33.52 2.41 -16.76
CA SER A 534 -33.17 2.00 -18.14
C SER A 534 -31.84 1.23 -18.24
N THR A 535 -31.39 0.60 -17.16
CA THR A 535 -30.09 -0.07 -17.01
C THR A 535 -30.23 -1.30 -16.09
N PRO A 536 -29.78 -2.50 -16.52
CA PRO A 536 -29.84 -3.71 -15.71
C PRO A 536 -28.86 -3.65 -14.52
N VAL A 537 -29.10 -4.45 -13.48
CA VAL A 537 -28.15 -4.57 -12.36
C VAL A 537 -26.85 -5.22 -12.85
N LEU A 538 -25.72 -4.55 -12.59
CA LEU A 538 -24.39 -5.02 -12.99
C LEU A 538 -24.03 -6.38 -12.36
N PRO A 539 -23.36 -7.28 -13.09
CA PRO A 539 -23.08 -8.65 -12.64
C PRO A 539 -22.37 -8.73 -11.28
N GLU A 540 -21.46 -7.82 -11.00
CA GLU A 540 -20.66 -7.78 -9.77
C GLU A 540 -21.51 -7.33 -8.56
N VAL A 541 -22.48 -6.43 -8.78
CA VAL A 541 -23.47 -6.04 -7.77
C VAL A 541 -24.45 -7.19 -7.52
N ARG A 542 -24.88 -7.87 -8.59
CA ARG A 542 -25.76 -9.05 -8.49
C ARG A 542 -25.08 -10.19 -7.74
N LYS A 543 -23.79 -10.44 -7.99
CA LYS A 543 -22.94 -11.39 -7.24
C LYS A 543 -22.89 -11.03 -5.76
N GLU A 544 -22.49 -9.81 -5.39
CA GLU A 544 -22.39 -9.44 -3.96
C GLU A 544 -23.75 -9.45 -3.26
N ALA A 545 -24.85 -9.10 -3.96
CA ALA A 545 -26.20 -9.26 -3.41
C ALA A 545 -26.53 -10.72 -3.08
N GLY A 546 -26.18 -11.66 -3.97
CA GLY A 546 -26.31 -13.09 -3.71
C GLY A 546 -25.45 -13.56 -2.54
N GLU A 547 -24.16 -13.20 -2.52
CA GLU A 547 -23.25 -13.56 -1.42
C GLU A 547 -23.73 -13.01 -0.08
N ALA A 548 -24.16 -11.75 -0.03
CA ALA A 548 -24.77 -11.13 1.15
C ALA A 548 -26.00 -11.91 1.64
N LEU A 549 -26.88 -12.38 0.74
CA LEU A 549 -28.01 -13.23 1.13
C LEU A 549 -27.55 -14.58 1.70
N THR A 550 -26.50 -15.20 1.16
CA THR A 550 -25.95 -16.45 1.75
C THR A 550 -25.39 -16.22 3.16
N LYS A 551 -24.70 -15.09 3.40
CA LYS A 551 -24.22 -14.65 4.73
C LYS A 551 -25.40 -14.42 5.68
N LEU A 552 -26.40 -13.65 5.26
CA LEU A 552 -27.58 -13.28 6.05
C LEU A 552 -28.46 -14.49 6.43
N CYS A 553 -28.71 -15.41 5.50
CA CYS A 553 -29.64 -16.52 5.69
C CYS A 553 -29.14 -17.61 6.64
N VAL A 554 -27.91 -17.50 7.17
CA VAL A 554 -27.47 -18.30 8.32
C VAL A 554 -28.41 -18.12 9.51
N TYR A 555 -28.99 -16.92 9.68
CA TYR A 555 -29.83 -16.53 10.81
C TYR A 555 -31.33 -16.74 10.53
N PRO A 556 -32.11 -17.39 11.43
CA PRO A 556 -33.51 -17.73 11.19
C PRO A 556 -34.40 -16.52 10.84
N MET A 557 -34.16 -15.37 11.49
CA MET A 557 -34.93 -14.14 11.27
C MET A 557 -34.81 -13.61 9.84
N ASN A 558 -33.64 -13.76 9.21
CA ASN A 558 -33.44 -13.30 7.83
C ASN A 558 -34.13 -14.24 6.82
N CYS A 559 -34.20 -15.54 7.10
CA CYS A 559 -35.02 -16.48 6.34
C CYS A 559 -36.53 -16.21 6.54
N HIS A 560 -36.94 -15.75 7.73
CA HIS A 560 -38.32 -15.31 7.95
C HIS A 560 -38.65 -14.04 7.14
N CYS A 561 -37.73 -13.08 7.03
CA CYS A 561 -37.89 -11.95 6.10
C CYS A 561 -38.10 -12.41 4.65
N LEU A 562 -37.34 -13.40 4.15
CA LEU A 562 -37.55 -13.97 2.81
C LEU A 562 -38.95 -14.61 2.65
N LYS A 563 -39.48 -15.26 3.69
CA LYS A 563 -40.85 -15.79 3.69
C LYS A 563 -41.90 -14.68 3.60
N LEU A 564 -41.72 -13.59 4.35
CA LEU A 564 -42.59 -12.41 4.33
C LEU A 564 -42.53 -11.60 3.02
N LEU A 565 -41.63 -11.96 2.10
CA LEU A 565 -41.43 -11.32 0.79
C LEU A 565 -41.79 -12.25 -0.40
N ASP A 566 -42.28 -13.46 -0.12
CA ASP A 566 -42.43 -14.57 -1.08
C ASP A 566 -41.18 -14.81 -1.96
N ALA A 567 -39.98 -14.69 -1.37
CA ALA A 567 -38.75 -14.78 -2.15
C ALA A 567 -38.43 -16.20 -2.65
N ALA A 568 -38.98 -17.23 -2.01
CA ALA A 568 -38.65 -18.63 -2.30
C ALA A 568 -39.09 -19.05 -3.71
N SER A 569 -40.32 -18.68 -4.12
CA SER A 569 -40.87 -18.99 -5.45
C SER A 569 -39.97 -18.47 -6.59
N PHE A 570 -39.40 -17.28 -6.41
CA PHE A 570 -38.53 -16.65 -7.41
C PHE A 570 -37.08 -17.16 -7.38
N LEU A 571 -36.59 -17.56 -6.21
CA LEU A 571 -35.31 -18.27 -6.09
C LEU A 571 -35.38 -19.67 -6.73
N GLU A 572 -36.52 -20.37 -6.59
CA GLU A 572 -36.76 -21.66 -7.27
C GLU A 572 -36.77 -21.51 -8.80
N VAL A 573 -37.26 -20.38 -9.33
CA VAL A 573 -37.21 -20.07 -10.77
C VAL A 573 -35.78 -19.77 -11.22
N LEU A 574 -35.04 -18.94 -10.48
CA LEU A 574 -33.63 -18.62 -10.81
C LEU A 574 -32.70 -19.84 -10.73
N LEU A 575 -33.02 -20.82 -9.89
CA LEU A 575 -32.29 -22.09 -9.80
C LEU A 575 -32.43 -22.94 -11.09
N LEU A 576 -33.60 -22.85 -11.75
CA LEU A 576 -33.97 -23.62 -12.92
C LEU A 576 -33.65 -22.95 -14.27
N SER A 577 -33.45 -21.62 -14.30
CA SER A 577 -33.20 -20.88 -15.53
C SER A 577 -31.79 -21.07 -16.10
N ASP A 578 -31.62 -20.81 -17.39
CA ASP A 578 -30.35 -20.84 -18.14
C ASP A 578 -29.41 -19.64 -17.83
N GLU A 579 -29.49 -19.15 -16.60
CA GLU A 579 -28.62 -18.10 -16.05
C GLU A 579 -27.25 -18.67 -15.64
N LEU A 580 -26.25 -17.78 -15.47
CA LEU A 580 -24.90 -18.17 -15.06
C LEU A 580 -24.91 -19.10 -13.84
N ILE A 581 -24.08 -20.15 -13.90
CA ILE A 581 -23.98 -21.20 -12.88
C ILE A 581 -23.76 -20.61 -11.47
N LEU A 582 -23.03 -19.51 -11.36
CA LEU A 582 -22.86 -18.70 -10.16
C LEU A 582 -24.20 -18.30 -9.50
N TYR A 583 -25.14 -17.73 -10.27
CA TYR A 583 -26.43 -17.28 -9.73
C TYR A 583 -27.31 -18.45 -9.33
N ARG A 584 -27.25 -19.57 -10.07
CA ARG A 584 -27.95 -20.82 -9.74
C ARG A 584 -27.41 -21.44 -8.44
N ALA A 585 -26.08 -21.48 -8.30
CA ALA A 585 -25.39 -21.92 -7.08
C ALA A 585 -25.72 -21.02 -5.88
N LEU A 586 -25.74 -19.70 -6.05
CA LEU A 586 -26.15 -18.74 -5.02
C LEU A 586 -27.62 -18.92 -4.64
N ALA A 587 -28.53 -19.09 -5.60
CA ALA A 587 -29.94 -19.35 -5.35
C ALA A 587 -30.14 -20.65 -4.55
N ALA A 588 -29.48 -21.74 -4.95
CA ALA A 588 -29.48 -23.00 -4.21
C ALA A 588 -28.95 -22.84 -2.78
N ASP A 589 -27.88 -22.06 -2.60
CA ASP A 589 -27.25 -21.85 -1.29
C ASP A 589 -28.13 -20.98 -0.36
N ILE A 590 -28.87 -20.00 -0.90
CA ILE A 590 -29.91 -19.26 -0.14
C ILE A 590 -31.06 -20.21 0.23
N LEU A 591 -31.57 -20.97 -0.73
CA LEU A 591 -32.66 -21.92 -0.54
C LEU A 591 -32.33 -23.01 0.49
N LYS A 592 -31.11 -23.58 0.48
CA LYS A 592 -30.69 -24.60 1.46
C LYS A 592 -30.80 -24.12 2.90
N ARG A 593 -30.50 -22.83 3.14
CA ARG A 593 -30.65 -22.22 4.47
C ARG A 593 -32.12 -21.91 4.81
N PHE A 594 -32.91 -21.47 3.84
CA PHE A 594 -34.35 -21.22 4.00
C PHE A 594 -35.12 -22.49 4.41
N TYR A 595 -34.87 -23.62 3.74
CA TYR A 595 -35.50 -24.91 4.04
C TYR A 595 -35.00 -25.51 5.36
N ALA A 596 -33.70 -25.39 5.69
CA ALA A 596 -33.15 -25.85 6.96
C ALA A 596 -33.84 -25.22 8.18
N HIS A 597 -34.22 -23.94 8.09
CA HIS A 597 -34.93 -23.20 9.15
C HIS A 597 -36.46 -23.43 9.19
N ARG A 598 -36.97 -24.48 8.52
CA ARG A 598 -38.40 -24.88 8.52
C ARG A 598 -39.39 -23.78 8.12
N GLN A 599 -38.97 -22.82 7.28
CA GLN A 599 -39.84 -21.73 6.85
C GLN A 599 -40.86 -22.15 5.77
N ALA A 600 -40.62 -23.25 5.05
CA ALA A 600 -41.47 -23.74 3.96
C ALA A 600 -42.67 -24.61 4.41
N THR A 601 -43.65 -24.78 3.51
CA THR A 601 -44.78 -25.71 3.66
C THR A 601 -44.45 -27.10 3.08
N LEU A 602 -45.19 -28.13 3.50
CA LEU A 602 -45.05 -29.50 2.97
C LEU A 602 -45.25 -29.59 1.45
N THR A 603 -46.19 -28.80 0.91
CA THR A 603 -46.43 -28.68 -0.53
C THR A 603 -45.26 -28.01 -1.28
N GLY A 604 -44.64 -27.00 -0.68
CA GLY A 604 -43.42 -26.39 -1.21
C GLY A 604 -42.27 -27.39 -1.26
N PHE A 605 -42.09 -28.20 -0.21
CA PHE A 605 -41.06 -29.24 -0.18
C PHE A 605 -41.17 -30.27 -1.33
N GLN A 606 -42.37 -30.73 -1.70
CA GLN A 606 -42.53 -31.65 -2.83
C GLN A 606 -42.20 -30.98 -4.19
N SER A 607 -42.70 -29.76 -4.42
CA SER A 607 -42.36 -28.96 -5.61
C SER A 607 -40.84 -28.80 -5.77
N VAL A 608 -40.14 -28.48 -4.68
CA VAL A 608 -38.69 -28.27 -4.65
C VAL A 608 -37.93 -29.58 -4.86
N LEU A 609 -38.37 -30.69 -4.26
CA LEU A 609 -37.72 -31.99 -4.41
C LEU A 609 -37.63 -32.40 -5.88
N ASN A 610 -38.74 -32.33 -6.62
CA ASN A 610 -38.76 -32.75 -8.03
C ASN A 610 -37.83 -31.88 -8.90
N LYS A 611 -37.76 -30.57 -8.61
CA LYS A 611 -36.83 -29.63 -9.25
C LYS A 611 -35.37 -29.98 -8.95
N VAL A 612 -35.05 -30.24 -7.68
CA VAL A 612 -33.69 -30.60 -7.22
C VAL A 612 -33.22 -31.93 -7.80
N LEU A 613 -34.09 -32.94 -7.85
CA LEU A 613 -33.78 -34.24 -8.45
C LEU A 613 -33.50 -34.12 -9.96
N ASN A 614 -34.34 -33.39 -10.69
CA ASN A 614 -34.13 -33.17 -12.14
C ASN A 614 -32.81 -32.44 -12.44
N LEU A 615 -32.45 -31.42 -11.65
CA LEU A 615 -31.16 -30.73 -11.79
C LEU A 615 -29.97 -31.66 -11.51
N LEU A 616 -30.06 -32.50 -10.47
CA LEU A 616 -29.01 -33.49 -10.17
C LEU A 616 -28.91 -34.59 -11.24
N VAL A 617 -29.98 -34.92 -11.96
CA VAL A 617 -29.91 -35.82 -13.12
C VAL A 617 -29.25 -35.12 -14.32
N GLN A 618 -29.60 -33.86 -14.60
CA GLN A 618 -29.00 -33.07 -15.70
C GLN A 618 -27.49 -32.89 -15.54
N LEU A 619 -26.98 -32.80 -14.32
CA LEU A 619 -25.54 -32.72 -14.01
C LEU A 619 -24.79 -34.07 -14.17
N TYR A 620 -25.50 -35.17 -14.43
CA TYR A 620 -24.98 -36.54 -14.53
C TYR A 620 -25.67 -37.34 -15.67
N PRO A 621 -25.62 -36.85 -16.93
CA PRO A 621 -26.58 -37.22 -18.00
C PRO A 621 -26.47 -38.64 -18.57
N GLU A 622 -25.41 -39.40 -18.27
CA GLU A 622 -25.22 -40.76 -18.77
C GLU A 622 -26.21 -41.76 -18.12
N MET A 623 -27.45 -41.84 -18.59
CA MET A 623 -28.45 -42.82 -18.12
C MET A 623 -29.05 -43.71 -19.22
N GLU A 624 -28.35 -43.90 -20.35
CA GLU A 624 -28.83 -44.80 -21.42
C GLU A 624 -27.84 -45.89 -21.83
N THR A 625 -28.40 -47.10 -21.96
CA THR A 625 -27.93 -48.29 -22.70
C THR A 625 -26.69 -49.07 -22.25
N SER A 626 -26.91 -50.38 -22.24
CA SER A 626 -26.00 -51.49 -21.97
C SER A 626 -25.21 -51.97 -23.20
N ARG A 627 -24.02 -52.55 -22.95
CA ARG A 627 -23.40 -53.67 -23.70
C ARG A 627 -23.18 -53.53 -25.23
N SER A 628 -21.99 -53.06 -25.59
CA SER A 628 -21.04 -53.63 -26.59
C SER A 628 -19.72 -52.87 -26.40
N ASP A 629 -18.53 -53.46 -26.24
CA ASP A 629 -17.81 -54.54 -26.95
C ASP A 629 -17.17 -54.10 -28.28
N GLY A 630 -15.87 -54.38 -28.43
CA GLY A 630 -15.03 -54.12 -29.61
C GLY A 630 -14.27 -52.78 -29.67
N GLY A 631 -13.02 -52.81 -30.18
CA GLY A 631 -12.53 -51.72 -31.05
C GLY A 631 -11.40 -50.77 -30.60
N VAL A 632 -10.25 -51.31 -30.19
CA VAL A 632 -8.86 -50.89 -30.53
C VAL A 632 -8.60 -49.54 -31.26
N HIS A 633 -7.48 -48.90 -30.87
CA HIS A 633 -6.69 -47.81 -31.51
C HIS A 633 -7.15 -46.36 -31.32
N GLY A 634 -6.21 -45.56 -30.78
CA GLY A 634 -6.10 -44.12 -30.96
C GLY A 634 -4.63 -43.78 -31.12
N ASP A 635 -4.22 -43.30 -32.30
CA ASP A 635 -2.82 -42.97 -32.60
C ASP A 635 -2.35 -41.69 -31.90
N ASN A 636 -1.07 -41.66 -31.53
CA ASN A 636 -0.41 -40.41 -31.15
C ASN A 636 -0.25 -39.51 -32.38
N ASN A 637 -0.61 -38.23 -32.27
CA ASN A 637 0.07 -37.19 -33.03
C ASN A 637 0.08 -35.85 -32.29
N ASN A 638 1.28 -35.27 -32.17
CA ASN A 638 1.50 -33.94 -31.60
C ASN A 638 1.23 -32.86 -32.65
N VAL A 639 0.54 -31.79 -32.27
CA VAL A 639 0.70 -30.48 -32.90
C VAL A 639 0.89 -29.43 -31.80
N THR A 640 2.16 -29.11 -31.52
CA THR A 640 2.54 -28.01 -30.63
C THR A 640 2.68 -26.71 -31.42
N GLY A 641 1.91 -25.67 -31.08
CA GLY A 641 2.18 -24.34 -31.65
C GLY A 641 1.16 -23.23 -31.32
N ILE A 642 1.66 -22.17 -30.68
CA ILE A 642 1.12 -20.79 -30.68
C ILE A 642 -0.23 -20.57 -29.95
N SER A 643 -0.18 -20.17 -28.67
CA SER A 643 -0.77 -18.88 -28.18
C SER A 643 -0.57 -18.66 -26.66
N GLN A 644 0.65 -18.31 -26.21
CA GLN A 644 0.96 -18.05 -24.79
C GLN A 644 0.43 -16.69 -24.27
N THR A 645 -0.86 -16.42 -24.46
CA THR A 645 -1.63 -15.34 -23.78
C THR A 645 -3.08 -15.73 -23.50
N ALA A 646 -3.65 -16.73 -24.17
CA ALA A 646 -5.03 -17.17 -23.95
C ALA A 646 -5.18 -18.15 -22.77
N ASP A 647 -4.19 -19.03 -22.57
CA ASP A 647 -4.30 -20.21 -21.69
C ASP A 647 -4.50 -19.88 -20.20
N GLN A 648 -4.05 -18.70 -19.73
CA GLN A 648 -4.27 -18.26 -18.34
C GLN A 648 -5.68 -17.72 -18.08
N VAL A 649 -6.35 -17.17 -19.10
CA VAL A 649 -7.74 -16.70 -18.97
C VAL A 649 -8.71 -17.87 -19.06
N SER A 650 -8.47 -18.83 -19.97
CA SER A 650 -9.31 -20.02 -20.10
C SER A 650 -9.22 -20.95 -18.88
N SER A 651 -8.03 -21.23 -18.37
CA SER A 651 -7.86 -22.02 -17.13
C SER A 651 -8.54 -21.37 -15.93
N SER A 652 -8.26 -20.09 -15.65
CA SER A 652 -8.89 -19.39 -14.52
C SER A 652 -10.42 -19.25 -14.64
N GLN A 653 -10.97 -19.18 -15.86
CA GLN A 653 -12.42 -19.22 -16.08
C GLN A 653 -12.99 -20.61 -15.77
N GLN A 654 -12.33 -21.67 -16.25
CA GLN A 654 -12.73 -23.06 -16.07
C GLN A 654 -12.69 -23.50 -14.59
N ASP A 655 -11.66 -23.10 -13.84
CA ASP A 655 -11.54 -23.35 -12.40
C ASP A 655 -12.70 -22.71 -11.61
N ASN A 656 -13.10 -21.48 -11.98
CA ASN A 656 -14.24 -20.79 -11.34
C ASN A 656 -15.56 -21.50 -11.63
N ASP A 657 -15.82 -21.88 -12.89
CA ASP A 657 -17.05 -22.57 -13.26
C ASP A 657 -17.12 -23.98 -12.63
N GLU A 658 -16.00 -24.69 -12.45
CA GLU A 658 -15.98 -25.97 -11.70
C GLU A 658 -16.29 -25.77 -10.21
N GLU A 659 -15.71 -24.75 -9.54
CA GLU A 659 -16.08 -24.44 -8.15
C GLU A 659 -17.57 -24.04 -8.04
N HIS A 660 -18.12 -23.33 -9.02
CA HIS A 660 -19.53 -22.94 -9.03
C HIS A 660 -20.46 -24.15 -9.24
N HIS A 661 -20.09 -25.14 -10.06
CA HIS A 661 -20.79 -26.42 -10.15
C HIS A 661 -20.72 -27.20 -8.83
N ALA A 662 -19.54 -27.30 -8.20
CA ALA A 662 -19.38 -27.96 -6.91
C ALA A 662 -20.22 -27.28 -5.80
N ARG A 663 -20.28 -25.94 -5.79
CA ARG A 663 -21.13 -25.16 -4.88
C ARG A 663 -22.62 -25.42 -5.10
N LEU A 664 -23.06 -25.56 -6.35
CA LEU A 664 -24.42 -25.94 -6.69
C LEU A 664 -24.73 -27.37 -6.23
N GLU A 665 -23.91 -28.37 -6.57
CA GLU A 665 -24.10 -29.77 -6.15
C GLU A 665 -24.18 -29.89 -4.62
N ALA A 666 -23.24 -29.28 -3.90
CA ALA A 666 -23.25 -29.25 -2.43
C ALA A 666 -24.52 -28.61 -1.86
N ALA A 667 -25.06 -27.58 -2.49
CA ALA A 667 -26.30 -26.94 -2.07
C ALA A 667 -27.55 -27.78 -2.36
N LEU A 668 -27.62 -28.42 -3.53
CA LEU A 668 -28.69 -29.34 -3.93
C LEU A 668 -28.75 -30.56 -3.00
N VAL A 669 -27.62 -31.22 -2.74
CA VAL A 669 -27.54 -32.37 -1.83
C VAL A 669 -27.87 -31.98 -0.38
N ARG A 670 -27.43 -30.79 0.07
CA ARG A 670 -27.81 -30.25 1.39
C ARG A 670 -29.34 -30.09 1.51
N MET A 671 -30.01 -29.60 0.46
CA MET A 671 -31.48 -29.52 0.42
C MET A 671 -32.13 -30.90 0.49
N LEU A 672 -31.66 -31.89 -0.28
CA LEU A 672 -32.17 -33.27 -0.16
C LEU A 672 -32.09 -33.80 1.28
N TYR A 673 -30.95 -33.61 1.95
CA TYR A 673 -30.78 -33.99 3.35
C TYR A 673 -31.74 -33.25 4.29
N ASP A 674 -31.82 -31.92 4.21
CA ASP A 674 -32.69 -31.15 5.12
C ASP A 674 -34.18 -31.38 4.84
N MET A 675 -34.56 -31.76 3.62
CA MET A 675 -35.92 -32.22 3.30
C MET A 675 -36.22 -33.60 3.92
N HIS A 676 -35.29 -34.56 3.80
CA HIS A 676 -35.41 -35.88 4.44
C HIS A 676 -35.54 -35.75 5.97
N CYS A 677 -34.70 -34.95 6.63
CA CYS A 677 -34.74 -34.77 8.08
C CYS A 677 -35.93 -33.92 8.60
N ASN A 678 -36.71 -33.31 7.71
CA ASN A 678 -37.92 -32.55 8.08
C ASN A 678 -39.23 -33.20 7.62
N THR A 679 -39.17 -34.32 6.90
CA THR A 679 -40.33 -35.15 6.53
C THR A 679 -40.51 -36.31 7.50
N THR A 680 -41.74 -36.78 7.69
CA THR A 680 -42.07 -37.78 8.72
C THR A 680 -42.15 -39.20 8.16
N GLY A 681 -41.24 -40.08 8.61
CA GLY A 681 -41.19 -41.49 8.21
C GLY A 681 -41.05 -41.69 6.70
N ASN A 682 -41.68 -42.74 6.17
CA ASN A 682 -41.59 -43.15 4.76
C ASN A 682 -42.18 -42.13 3.75
N SER A 683 -42.62 -40.93 4.18
CA SER A 683 -43.11 -39.89 3.27
C SER A 683 -42.04 -39.46 2.25
N PHE A 684 -40.78 -39.29 2.67
CA PHE A 684 -39.69 -38.93 1.76
C PHE A 684 -39.44 -39.99 0.68
N ALA A 685 -39.49 -41.27 1.04
CA ALA A 685 -39.33 -42.38 0.11
C ALA A 685 -40.47 -42.40 -0.93
N ARG A 686 -41.73 -42.28 -0.48
CA ARG A 686 -42.89 -42.19 -1.37
C ARG A 686 -42.82 -40.98 -2.30
N MET A 687 -42.31 -39.84 -1.83
CA MET A 687 -42.13 -38.63 -2.66
C MET A 687 -41.09 -38.86 -3.78
N ILE A 688 -40.01 -39.61 -3.52
CA ILE A 688 -39.03 -39.99 -4.55
C ILE A 688 -39.61 -41.02 -5.52
N GLU A 689 -40.43 -41.95 -5.04
CA GLU A 689 -41.00 -43.03 -5.88
C GLU A 689 -42.17 -42.56 -6.76
N ALA A 690 -43.01 -41.64 -6.28
CA ALA A 690 -44.20 -41.18 -6.98
C ALA A 690 -43.88 -40.33 -8.22
N ASP A 691 -42.92 -39.41 -8.11
CA ASP A 691 -42.58 -38.44 -9.15
C ASP A 691 -41.22 -38.74 -9.83
N ARG A 692 -40.78 -40.01 -9.84
CA ARG A 692 -39.46 -40.39 -10.40
C ARG A 692 -39.35 -40.07 -11.90
N PRO A 693 -38.24 -39.49 -12.37
CA PRO A 693 -37.93 -39.44 -13.81
C PRO A 693 -37.81 -40.84 -14.41
N ALA A 694 -38.04 -40.97 -15.72
CA ALA A 694 -37.87 -42.24 -16.44
C ALA A 694 -36.43 -42.76 -16.28
N GLY A 695 -36.26 -44.06 -16.05
CA GLY A 695 -34.96 -44.69 -15.77
C GLY A 695 -34.32 -44.33 -14.42
N PHE A 696 -34.82 -43.33 -13.68
CA PHE A 696 -34.13 -42.77 -12.50
C PHE A 696 -33.88 -43.78 -11.38
N ASP A 697 -32.65 -43.80 -10.87
CA ASP A 697 -32.29 -44.57 -9.69
C ASP A 697 -31.55 -43.70 -8.66
N PHE A 698 -32.25 -43.38 -7.58
CA PHE A 698 -31.73 -42.51 -6.52
C PHE A 698 -30.45 -43.06 -5.87
N VAL A 699 -30.32 -44.39 -5.73
CA VAL A 699 -29.14 -45.00 -5.09
C VAL A 699 -27.92 -44.90 -6.01
N VAL A 700 -28.10 -45.04 -7.33
CA VAL A 700 -27.04 -44.81 -8.33
C VAL A 700 -26.65 -43.33 -8.40
N LEU A 701 -27.60 -42.40 -8.29
CA LEU A 701 -27.30 -40.96 -8.23
C LEU A 701 -26.40 -40.62 -7.03
N LEU A 702 -26.74 -41.09 -5.82
CA LEU A 702 -25.93 -40.84 -4.62
C LEU A 702 -24.51 -41.40 -4.77
N LYS A 703 -24.36 -42.58 -5.37
CA LYS A 703 -23.04 -43.16 -5.70
C LYS A 703 -22.24 -42.29 -6.67
N ARG A 704 -22.86 -41.83 -7.76
CA ARG A 704 -22.22 -40.93 -8.74
C ARG A 704 -21.77 -39.61 -8.12
N LEU A 705 -22.60 -39.02 -7.24
CA LEU A 705 -22.25 -37.83 -6.47
C LEU A 705 -20.97 -38.03 -5.65
N ILE A 706 -20.82 -39.17 -4.97
CA ILE A 706 -19.60 -39.52 -4.24
C ILE A 706 -18.42 -39.73 -5.20
N ASP A 707 -18.59 -40.55 -6.24
CA ASP A 707 -17.50 -40.92 -7.17
C ASP A 707 -16.98 -39.74 -8.01
N LYS A 708 -17.79 -38.72 -8.31
CA LYS A 708 -17.35 -37.48 -9.00
C LYS A 708 -16.65 -36.53 -8.02
N ASN A 709 -17.31 -36.21 -6.90
CA ASN A 709 -16.82 -35.20 -5.96
C ASN A 709 -15.55 -35.63 -5.20
N SER A 710 -15.28 -36.94 -5.10
CA SER A 710 -14.00 -37.47 -4.57
C SER A 710 -12.84 -37.28 -5.54
N ARG A 711 -12.99 -37.68 -6.82
CA ARG A 711 -11.93 -37.61 -7.84
C ARG A 711 -11.41 -36.20 -8.12
N ILE A 712 -12.28 -35.20 -8.00
CA ILE A 712 -11.99 -33.76 -8.23
C ILE A 712 -11.57 -33.07 -6.91
N GLY A 713 -11.72 -33.76 -5.77
CA GLY A 713 -12.03 -33.22 -4.45
C GLY A 713 -11.00 -32.35 -3.71
N THR A 714 -10.51 -31.27 -4.31
CA THR A 714 -9.60 -30.31 -3.67
C THR A 714 -10.32 -29.20 -2.87
N SER A 715 -11.54 -28.83 -3.27
CA SER A 715 -12.28 -27.69 -2.69
C SER A 715 -13.25 -28.08 -1.57
N ALA A 716 -13.61 -27.11 -0.72
CA ALA A 716 -14.49 -27.32 0.43
C ALA A 716 -15.94 -27.69 0.03
N TYR A 717 -16.40 -27.29 -1.16
CA TYR A 717 -17.74 -27.62 -1.65
C TYR A 717 -17.86 -29.09 -2.04
N HIS A 718 -16.86 -29.65 -2.73
CA HIS A 718 -16.79 -31.09 -3.01
C HIS A 718 -16.90 -31.92 -1.72
N LEU A 719 -16.19 -31.51 -0.67
CA LEU A 719 -16.27 -32.18 0.63
C LEU A 719 -17.63 -31.98 1.32
N GLU A 720 -18.28 -30.82 1.21
CA GLU A 720 -19.67 -30.68 1.68
C GLU A 720 -20.58 -31.64 0.90
N ALA A 721 -20.51 -31.71 -0.43
CA ALA A 721 -21.31 -32.63 -1.23
C ALA A 721 -21.15 -34.09 -0.79
N VAL A 722 -19.92 -34.61 -0.66
CA VAL A 722 -19.68 -36.00 -0.21
C VAL A 722 -20.16 -36.22 1.23
N LYS A 723 -19.86 -35.32 2.17
CA LYS A 723 -20.33 -35.46 3.57
C LYS A 723 -21.85 -35.38 3.69
N ARG A 724 -22.54 -34.55 2.89
CA ARG A 724 -24.01 -34.48 2.90
C ARG A 724 -24.65 -35.69 2.24
N THR A 725 -24.07 -36.22 1.16
CA THR A 725 -24.50 -37.49 0.54
C THR A 725 -24.37 -38.64 1.53
N GLY A 726 -23.22 -38.76 2.22
CA GLY A 726 -23.00 -39.75 3.27
C GLY A 726 -23.97 -39.60 4.45
N LEU A 727 -24.21 -38.38 4.92
CA LEU A 727 -25.18 -38.11 5.99
C LEU A 727 -26.62 -38.51 5.58
N LEU A 728 -27.01 -38.28 4.32
CA LEU A 728 -28.32 -38.65 3.77
C LEU A 728 -28.49 -40.18 3.69
N ILE A 729 -27.48 -40.89 3.21
CA ILE A 729 -27.47 -42.36 3.23
C ILE A 729 -27.62 -42.87 4.67
N LEU A 730 -26.88 -42.29 5.63
CA LEU A 730 -26.93 -42.70 7.03
C LEU A 730 -28.26 -42.39 7.73
N SER A 731 -28.94 -41.29 7.40
CA SER A 731 -30.27 -40.97 7.94
C SER A 731 -31.37 -41.83 7.31
N MET A 732 -31.26 -42.16 6.01
CA MET A 732 -32.16 -43.09 5.33
C MET A 732 -32.07 -44.51 5.92
N ILE A 733 -30.86 -45.06 6.12
CA ILE A 733 -30.65 -46.35 6.79
C ILE A 733 -31.29 -46.38 8.20
N LYS A 734 -31.21 -45.27 8.95
CA LYS A 734 -31.77 -45.16 10.31
C LYS A 734 -33.28 -44.95 10.36
N SER A 735 -33.90 -44.49 9.27
CA SER A 735 -35.33 -44.11 9.25
C SER A 735 -36.23 -45.24 8.73
N ASP A 736 -35.67 -46.19 7.99
CA ASP A 736 -36.41 -47.25 7.34
C ASP A 736 -36.68 -48.45 8.28
N ARG A 737 -37.91 -48.53 8.80
CA ARG A 737 -38.37 -49.67 9.62
C ARG A 737 -38.61 -50.97 8.82
N GLU A 738 -38.52 -50.91 7.50
CA GLU A 738 -38.75 -52.04 6.57
C GLU A 738 -37.50 -52.30 5.70
N GLY A 739 -36.32 -51.86 6.18
CA GLY A 739 -35.07 -51.58 5.45
C GLY A 739 -34.38 -52.66 4.61
N ILE A 740 -35.04 -53.78 4.32
CA ILE A 740 -34.50 -54.86 3.50
C ILE A 740 -34.22 -54.40 2.06
N ALA A 741 -35.10 -53.60 1.44
CA ALA A 741 -34.98 -53.24 0.03
C ALA A 741 -33.84 -52.23 -0.23
N MET A 742 -33.84 -51.10 0.48
CA MET A 742 -32.88 -50.03 0.25
C MET A 742 -31.46 -50.39 0.74
N VAL A 743 -31.33 -51.09 1.88
CA VAL A 743 -30.00 -51.54 2.36
C VAL A 743 -29.42 -52.62 1.45
N LYS A 744 -30.23 -53.56 0.91
CA LYS A 744 -29.76 -54.48 -0.15
C LYS A 744 -29.25 -53.72 -1.37
N LYS A 745 -29.91 -52.62 -1.77
CA LYS A 745 -29.50 -51.82 -2.93
C LYS A 745 -28.20 -51.05 -2.68
N ILE A 746 -28.04 -50.45 -1.50
CA ILE A 746 -26.78 -49.80 -1.05
C ILE A 746 -25.61 -50.80 -1.04
N LYS A 747 -25.85 -52.04 -0.58
CA LYS A 747 -24.88 -53.14 -0.62
C LYS A 747 -24.58 -53.62 -2.05
N HIS A 748 -25.59 -53.76 -2.91
CA HIS A 748 -25.43 -54.16 -4.32
C HIS A 748 -24.62 -53.14 -5.12
N GLU A 749 -24.92 -51.85 -4.93
CA GLU A 749 -24.19 -50.75 -5.59
C GLU A 749 -22.79 -50.49 -5.03
N LYS A 750 -22.37 -51.17 -3.95
CA LYS A 750 -21.06 -50.99 -3.31
C LYS A 750 -20.76 -49.55 -2.87
N ILE A 751 -21.77 -48.82 -2.40
CA ILE A 751 -21.61 -47.41 -1.99
C ILE A 751 -20.57 -47.24 -0.87
N MET A 752 -20.40 -48.24 0.00
CA MET A 752 -19.37 -48.24 1.04
C MET A 752 -17.94 -48.24 0.49
N ASP A 753 -17.71 -48.80 -0.69
CA ASP A 753 -16.40 -48.85 -1.34
C ASP A 753 -16.07 -47.48 -1.95
N SER A 754 -17.07 -46.78 -2.51
CA SER A 754 -16.95 -45.39 -2.95
C SER A 754 -16.75 -44.42 -1.77
N LEU A 755 -17.52 -44.56 -0.69
CA LEU A 755 -17.36 -43.72 0.50
C LEU A 755 -16.03 -43.94 1.23
N SER A 756 -15.52 -45.19 1.27
CA SER A 756 -14.21 -45.48 1.89
C SER A 756 -13.08 -44.81 1.08
N ARG A 757 -13.05 -45.00 -0.24
CA ARG A 757 -12.08 -44.34 -1.14
C ARG A 757 -12.16 -42.82 -1.03
N ALA A 758 -13.36 -42.25 -1.09
CA ALA A 758 -13.57 -40.81 -0.90
C ALA A 758 -13.05 -40.28 0.45
N SER A 759 -13.07 -41.10 1.51
CA SER A 759 -12.50 -40.72 2.81
C SER A 759 -10.97 -40.75 2.84
N GLU A 760 -10.33 -41.53 1.98
CA GLU A 760 -8.88 -41.59 1.81
C GLU A 760 -8.43 -40.43 0.89
N ASP A 761 -9.03 -40.32 -0.31
CA ASP A 761 -8.78 -39.29 -1.32
C ASP A 761 -8.92 -37.87 -0.76
N MET A 762 -10.00 -37.61 -0.01
CA MET A 762 -10.34 -36.26 0.48
C MET A 762 -9.78 -35.93 1.86
N SER A 763 -8.96 -36.81 2.46
CA SER A 763 -8.40 -36.67 3.81
C SER A 763 -7.63 -35.33 4.02
N GLY A 764 -6.94 -34.86 2.97
CA GLY A 764 -6.24 -33.56 2.96
C GLY A 764 -7.17 -32.34 2.95
N ALA A 765 -8.38 -32.46 2.38
CA ALA A 765 -9.40 -31.42 2.42
C ALA A 765 -10.15 -31.44 3.77
N ASP A 766 -10.43 -32.64 4.30
CA ASP A 766 -11.14 -32.81 5.57
C ASP A 766 -10.34 -32.23 6.74
N SER A 767 -9.08 -32.66 6.91
CA SER A 767 -8.18 -32.12 7.94
C SER A 767 -8.06 -30.58 7.91
N ARG A 768 -7.97 -29.96 6.73
CA ARG A 768 -7.96 -28.50 6.56
C ARG A 768 -9.27 -27.85 7.02
N THR A 769 -10.43 -28.36 6.57
CA THR A 769 -11.73 -27.77 6.92
C THR A 769 -12.07 -27.94 8.41
N LEU A 770 -11.70 -29.07 9.01
CA LEU A 770 -11.81 -29.30 10.46
C LEU A 770 -10.99 -28.29 11.26
N PHE A 771 -9.74 -28.01 10.85
CA PHE A 771 -8.88 -27.03 11.52
C PHE A 771 -9.49 -25.61 11.46
N VAL A 772 -9.94 -25.17 10.28
CA VAL A 772 -10.56 -23.84 10.09
C VAL A 772 -11.85 -23.69 10.91
N GLN A 773 -12.73 -24.70 10.91
CA GLN A 773 -14.00 -24.63 11.63
C GLN A 773 -13.83 -24.67 13.15
N ASN A 774 -12.88 -25.48 13.66
CA ASN A 774 -12.52 -25.49 15.08
C ASN A 774 -11.99 -24.12 15.54
N HIS A 775 -11.15 -23.47 14.72
CA HIS A 775 -10.58 -22.15 15.04
C HIS A 775 -11.64 -21.03 15.03
N GLN A 776 -12.66 -21.11 14.15
CA GLN A 776 -13.73 -20.11 14.07
C GLN A 776 -14.83 -20.25 15.13
N ARG A 777 -15.14 -21.48 15.59
CA ARG A 777 -16.32 -21.73 16.45
C ARG A 777 -16.02 -22.16 17.88
N GLY A 778 -14.77 -22.50 18.20
CA GLY A 778 -14.38 -22.95 19.54
C GLY A 778 -14.92 -24.34 19.89
N ALA A 779 -14.11 -25.37 19.61
CA ALA A 779 -14.26 -26.72 20.16
C ALA A 779 -15.65 -27.40 20.03
N ARG A 780 -16.44 -27.10 18.98
CA ARG A 780 -17.49 -28.01 18.51
C ARG A 780 -16.86 -28.98 17.51
N ALA A 781 -16.61 -30.21 17.96
CA ALA A 781 -16.10 -31.28 17.12
C ALA A 781 -17.04 -31.49 15.93
N VAL A 782 -16.56 -31.14 14.73
CA VAL A 782 -17.20 -31.50 13.46
C VAL A 782 -16.69 -32.88 13.07
N GLU A 783 -17.57 -33.78 12.67
CA GLU A 783 -17.20 -35.16 12.38
C GLU A 783 -16.43 -35.24 11.04
N SER A 784 -15.37 -36.05 11.01
CA SER A 784 -14.63 -36.36 9.79
C SER A 784 -15.45 -37.27 8.87
N LEU A 785 -15.09 -37.32 7.59
CA LEU A 785 -15.67 -38.25 6.63
C LEU A 785 -15.38 -39.71 7.06
N ALA A 786 -14.20 -39.97 7.62
CA ALA A 786 -13.84 -41.29 8.16
C ALA A 786 -14.79 -41.77 9.28
N ILE A 787 -15.06 -40.92 10.28
CA ILE A 787 -16.00 -41.24 11.38
C ILE A 787 -17.41 -41.50 10.85
N LEU A 788 -17.82 -40.79 9.79
CA LEU A 788 -19.11 -41.04 9.13
C LEU A 788 -19.13 -42.38 8.40
N VAL A 789 -18.04 -42.77 7.75
CA VAL A 789 -17.88 -44.08 7.09
C VAL A 789 -17.91 -45.21 8.11
N GLU A 790 -17.25 -45.07 9.25
CA GLU A 790 -17.26 -46.06 10.34
C GLU A 790 -18.69 -46.28 10.88
N LYS A 791 -19.38 -45.20 11.28
CA LYS A 791 -20.78 -45.26 11.75
C LYS A 791 -21.75 -45.84 10.72
N MET A 792 -21.45 -45.71 9.43
CA MET A 792 -22.26 -46.31 8.36
C MET A 792 -21.89 -47.78 8.12
N LYS A 793 -20.64 -48.20 8.32
CA LYS A 793 -20.23 -49.62 8.32
C LYS A 793 -20.89 -50.37 9.49
N GLU A 794 -20.92 -49.78 10.69
CA GLU A 794 -21.66 -50.31 11.85
C GLU A 794 -23.15 -50.51 11.52
N LYS A 795 -23.84 -49.44 11.07
CA LYS A 795 -25.26 -49.47 10.72
C LYS A 795 -25.61 -50.24 9.43
N LEU A 796 -24.64 -50.81 8.72
CA LEU A 796 -24.88 -51.78 7.64
C LEU A 796 -24.73 -53.23 8.10
N ASN A 797 -24.18 -53.47 9.29
CA ASN A 797 -23.90 -54.80 9.84
C ASN A 797 -24.83 -55.18 11.01
N GLU A 798 -25.49 -54.20 11.62
CA GLU A 798 -26.79 -54.35 12.29
C GLU A 798 -27.91 -54.78 11.31
#